data_AF-A0A9D4TQ11-F1
#
_entry.id   AF-A0A9D4TQ11-F1
#
_cell.length_a   1.000
_cell.length_b   1.000
_cell.length_c   1.000
_cell.angle_alpha   90.00
_cell.angle_beta   90.00
_cell.angle_gamma   90.00
#
_symmetry.space_group_name_H-M   'P 1'
#
loop_
_entity.id
_entity.type
_entity.pdbx_description
1 polymer ?
#
loop_
_entity_poly.entity_id
_entity_poly.type
_entity_poly.pdbx_seq_one_letter_code
_entity_poly.pdbx_strand_id
1 'polypeptide(L)'
;MKHLKHWPGVLVAAAGVGLAILVIVLAVYSFGAKLSEVSVPPPPLPPLTELPAGRGLDWSLAGYKDGREPIPSPPATLNVVDDFGAAGDGVTDDTAALQAALAAAHESAEGGVVLLPAGTYLLTQQLSINRSNIIIRGEGANTTELYIPLSLSDVYNGTWNMDESGKVTSAWLYRGGFLSINGRRCRSTPRSTLLATVDGSVQQGAMKIPVDSPSKFRLGQWVRIFINDNSTAPGGEEEDEEESETSGGDGPQQGTAPKGSITAFVYGDGLADSGQPGTLSRDDISFTAKIASIGDDWVALDRELPFPVKRRWTGVLHECRPTVQDSGIEHLTIRFKHTPAGPHLTERGYNAVDLEYGVNVWVRSLTILNADNGIKMRGIDRSTISDLTINVTARRWVEGASKKVNGHHGVAMSRSHSTLLTRLSLATPLYHGISMEGGALLNVASRSGGTDLVLDLHRSGPWGNLFTALDMGPSGKRSFDAGGRGDRGAHGGRQNTFWNLFAGDGSVPDVSALSPSPAPAPALAPAPAPGLQPLPAGAGAVQTARRRFGGHASSSGGSSYLSGRARARLRRVLAKKSEAESLQQPSSLQLPDCNFGPLLNFVGGFVGQRCNASDWLVAGLPEGKPDLHTSQVDRLAEGLLSAHGCIHALVNSAALYPDPGKLDPVDGNPDAWEAALQLNVLAPMRLTRRLAPAMAKEGSGYIINLGSVAGRRSVADEASYAATKWAMHGWSTSCYEALKDQGIKVMVVEPAHVATDMAAVQGGTRYREMKPELMITAVDVAQAALLPFQLSPGANVAEVVLNKMQTPYVEARPSLF
;
A
#
# COMPACT_ATOMS: atom_id res chain seq x y z
N MET A 1 -76.87 -47.40 -39.32
CA MET A 1 -75.86 -46.69 -38.48
C MET A 1 -75.72 -45.27 -39.03
N LYS A 2 -75.74 -44.22 -38.20
CA LYS A 2 -75.80 -42.82 -38.65
C LYS A 2 -74.86 -41.92 -37.81
N HIS A 3 -74.20 -40.99 -38.50
CA HIS A 3 -73.47 -39.82 -37.98
C HIS A 3 -72.46 -40.03 -36.85
N LEU A 4 -71.20 -40.27 -37.24
CA LEU A 4 -70.03 -39.91 -36.44
C LEU A 4 -69.31 -38.73 -37.14
N LYS A 5 -69.65 -37.52 -36.72
CA LYS A 5 -68.92 -36.25 -36.97
C LYS A 5 -69.33 -35.29 -35.87
N HIS A 6 -68.42 -34.92 -34.95
CA HIS A 6 -68.31 -33.61 -34.30
C HIS A 6 -67.13 -33.59 -33.29
N TRP A 7 -66.45 -32.43 -33.17
CA TRP A 7 -65.52 -32.02 -32.10
C TRP A 7 -64.16 -32.74 -31.92
N PRO A 8 -63.08 -32.17 -32.50
CA PRO A 8 -61.72 -32.24 -31.95
C PRO A 8 -61.46 -31.03 -31.03
N GLY A 9 -61.30 -31.22 -29.71
CA GLY A 9 -61.19 -30.05 -28.79
C GLY A 9 -60.61 -30.26 -27.39
N VAL A 10 -60.14 -31.45 -27.00
CA VAL A 10 -59.73 -31.74 -25.60
C VAL A 10 -58.25 -32.12 -25.44
N LEU A 11 -57.61 -32.66 -26.49
CA LEU A 11 -56.26 -33.25 -26.40
C LEU A 11 -55.08 -32.27 -26.43
N VAL A 12 -55.31 -30.97 -26.63
CA VAL A 12 -54.23 -29.96 -26.69
C VAL A 12 -53.92 -29.33 -25.32
N ALA A 13 -54.91 -29.25 -24.41
CA ALA A 13 -54.75 -28.58 -23.12
C ALA A 13 -53.78 -29.30 -22.15
N ALA A 14 -53.79 -30.63 -22.15
CA ALA A 14 -52.99 -31.44 -21.21
C ALA A 14 -51.47 -31.32 -21.46
N ALA A 15 -51.04 -31.19 -22.72
CA ALA A 15 -49.63 -31.06 -23.07
C ALA A 15 -49.03 -29.70 -22.63
N GLY A 16 -49.82 -28.63 -22.70
CA GLY A 16 -49.36 -27.29 -22.32
C GLY A 16 -49.05 -27.17 -20.83
N VAL A 17 -49.87 -27.76 -19.96
CA VAL A 17 -49.66 -27.72 -18.50
C VAL A 17 -48.43 -28.52 -18.08
N GLY A 18 -48.21 -29.70 -18.66
CA GLY A 18 -47.02 -30.50 -18.39
C GLY A 18 -45.73 -29.78 -18.79
N LEU A 19 -45.72 -29.13 -19.96
CA LEU A 19 -44.56 -28.37 -20.42
C LEU A 19 -44.31 -27.10 -19.60
N ALA A 20 -45.37 -26.39 -19.21
CA ALA A 20 -45.27 -25.21 -18.35
C ALA A 20 -44.71 -25.56 -16.96
N ILE A 21 -45.16 -26.65 -16.34
CA ILE A 21 -44.62 -27.11 -15.05
C ILE A 21 -43.17 -27.56 -15.20
N LEU A 22 -42.80 -28.26 -16.28
CA LEU A 22 -41.41 -28.66 -16.51
C LEU A 22 -40.48 -27.45 -16.73
N VAL A 23 -40.93 -26.42 -17.45
CA VAL A 23 -40.18 -25.16 -17.64
C VAL A 23 -40.08 -24.37 -16.32
N ILE A 24 -41.12 -24.34 -15.49
CA ILE A 24 -41.06 -23.71 -14.16
C ILE A 24 -40.13 -24.48 -13.22
N VAL A 25 -40.16 -25.81 -13.22
CA VAL A 25 -39.25 -26.64 -12.40
C VAL A 25 -37.80 -26.50 -12.88
N LEU A 26 -37.54 -26.44 -14.19
CA LEU A 26 -36.21 -26.15 -14.73
C LEU A 26 -35.76 -24.71 -14.45
N ALA A 27 -36.66 -23.72 -14.46
CA ALA A 27 -36.34 -22.35 -14.05
C ALA A 27 -36.01 -22.29 -12.55
N VAL A 28 -36.75 -22.99 -11.69
CA VAL A 28 -36.47 -23.09 -10.25
C VAL A 28 -35.16 -23.83 -9.99
N TYR A 29 -34.84 -24.89 -10.73
CA TYR A 29 -33.50 -25.52 -10.65
C TYR A 29 -32.38 -24.63 -11.19
N SER A 30 -32.64 -23.80 -12.19
CA SER A 30 -31.67 -22.82 -12.72
C SER A 30 -31.46 -21.63 -11.77
N PHE A 31 -32.45 -21.28 -10.94
CA PHE A 31 -32.32 -20.35 -9.82
C PHE A 31 -31.82 -21.01 -8.52
N GLY A 32 -31.84 -22.34 -8.46
CA GLY A 32 -31.28 -23.15 -7.37
C GLY A 32 -29.81 -23.49 -7.54
N ALA A 33 -29.22 -23.18 -8.70
CA ALA A 33 -27.78 -23.10 -8.83
C ALA A 33 -27.25 -22.05 -7.85
N LYS A 34 -26.26 -22.42 -7.02
CA LYS A 34 -25.63 -21.46 -6.10
C LYS A 34 -25.21 -20.21 -6.89
N LEU A 35 -25.45 -19.04 -6.29
CA LEU A 35 -24.63 -17.86 -6.59
C LEU A 35 -23.20 -18.14 -6.11
N SER A 36 -22.46 -18.95 -6.87
CA SER A 36 -21.06 -18.64 -7.12
C SER A 36 -21.07 -17.31 -7.85
N GLU A 37 -21.07 -16.21 -7.08
CA GLU A 37 -20.68 -14.92 -7.62
C GLU A 37 -19.39 -15.16 -8.40
N VAL A 38 -19.34 -14.66 -9.64
CA VAL A 38 -18.07 -14.59 -10.34
C VAL A 38 -17.22 -13.64 -9.51
N SER A 39 -16.35 -14.20 -8.68
CA SER A 39 -15.33 -13.47 -7.94
C SER A 39 -14.40 -12.89 -9.00
N VAL A 40 -14.78 -11.74 -9.52
CA VAL A 40 -13.91 -10.89 -10.31
C VAL A 40 -12.76 -10.55 -9.37
N PRO A 41 -11.55 -11.07 -9.61
CA PRO A 41 -10.43 -10.75 -8.73
C PRO A 41 -10.28 -9.22 -8.72
N PRO A 42 -10.07 -8.59 -7.55
CA PRO A 42 -9.97 -7.14 -7.48
C PRO A 42 -8.88 -6.66 -8.45
N PRO A 43 -9.08 -5.51 -9.14
CA PRO A 43 -8.18 -5.07 -10.18
C PRO A 43 -6.74 -4.99 -9.66
N PRO A 44 -5.74 -5.37 -10.48
CA PRO A 44 -4.36 -5.47 -10.03
C PRO A 44 -3.89 -4.12 -9.48
N LEU A 45 -3.46 -4.13 -8.22
CA LEU A 45 -3.19 -2.93 -7.43
C LEU A 45 -2.22 -1.99 -8.17
N PRO A 46 -2.55 -0.71 -8.39
CA PRO A 46 -1.65 0.19 -9.11
C PRO A 46 -0.28 0.27 -8.44
N PRO A 47 0.82 0.40 -9.22
CA PRO A 47 2.15 0.53 -8.67
C PRO A 47 2.24 1.81 -7.83
N LEU A 48 2.91 1.73 -6.68
CA LEU A 48 3.27 2.92 -5.93
C LEU A 48 4.42 3.62 -6.66
N THR A 49 4.22 4.89 -7.00
CA THR A 49 5.23 5.77 -7.60
C THR A 49 5.79 6.70 -6.53
N GLU A 50 7.08 7.04 -6.60
CA GLU A 50 7.71 7.90 -5.58
C GLU A 50 7.02 9.26 -5.49
N LEU A 51 6.81 9.74 -4.25
CA LEU A 51 6.29 11.07 -4.00
C LEU A 51 7.36 12.12 -4.30
N PRO A 52 7.03 13.23 -5.01
CA PRO A 52 7.98 14.31 -5.23
C PRO A 52 8.52 14.87 -3.90
N ALA A 53 9.84 15.03 -3.81
CA ALA A 53 10.52 15.50 -2.61
C ALA A 53 10.04 16.90 -2.15
N GLY A 54 10.21 17.19 -0.85
CA GLY A 54 9.90 18.51 -0.28
C GLY A 54 8.46 18.69 0.25
N ARG A 55 7.66 17.62 0.37
CA ARG A 55 6.28 17.68 0.89
C ARG A 55 6.16 18.08 2.36
N GLY A 56 7.22 17.92 3.17
CA GLY A 56 7.30 18.41 4.55
C GLY A 56 6.50 17.61 5.59
N LEU A 57 6.09 16.39 5.26
CA LEU A 57 5.53 15.38 6.17
C LEU A 57 6.07 14.02 5.75
N ASP A 58 6.26 13.12 6.71
CA ASP A 58 6.55 11.71 6.45
C ASP A 58 5.32 10.84 6.73
N TRP A 59 4.97 10.02 5.75
CA TRP A 59 3.88 9.04 5.80
C TRP A 59 4.40 7.59 5.93
N SER A 60 5.72 7.38 5.99
CA SER A 60 6.32 6.03 6.12
C SER A 60 5.91 5.30 7.40
N LEU A 61 5.46 6.06 8.41
CA LEU A 61 5.03 5.58 9.71
C LEU A 61 3.52 5.29 9.80
N ALA A 62 2.82 5.25 8.67
CA ALA A 62 1.39 4.90 8.66
C ALA A 62 1.17 3.39 8.70
N GLY A 63 0.39 2.92 9.67
CA GLY A 63 0.05 1.50 9.84
C GLY A 63 0.37 0.95 11.24
N TYR A 64 -0.04 -0.29 11.47
CA TYR A 64 0.22 -1.08 12.67
C TYR A 64 1.68 -0.92 13.14
N LYS A 65 1.86 -0.40 14.36
CA LYS A 65 3.16 -0.09 14.98
C LYS A 65 4.11 0.70 14.05
N ASP A 66 3.63 1.88 13.65
CA ASP A 66 4.35 2.80 12.76
C ASP A 66 4.74 2.16 11.41
N GLY A 67 3.95 1.19 10.93
CA GLY A 67 4.20 0.43 9.68
C GLY A 67 5.41 -0.51 9.70
N ARG A 68 6.08 -0.67 10.87
CA ARG A 68 7.38 -1.38 10.99
C ARG A 68 7.27 -2.85 11.35
N GLU A 69 6.13 -3.30 11.88
CA GLU A 69 5.87 -4.69 12.24
C GLU A 69 4.69 -5.26 11.43
N PRO A 70 4.69 -6.57 11.11
CA PRO A 70 3.51 -7.22 10.54
C PRO A 70 2.39 -7.32 11.57
N ILE A 71 1.14 -7.22 11.12
CA ILE A 71 -0.04 -7.48 11.97
C ILE A 71 0.05 -8.92 12.51
N PRO A 72 0.05 -9.13 13.83
CA PRO A 72 0.31 -10.45 14.42
C PRO A 72 -0.81 -11.43 14.09
N SER A 73 -0.52 -12.73 14.09
CA SER A 73 -1.53 -13.78 13.98
C SER A 73 -1.27 -14.88 15.03
N PRO A 74 -1.57 -14.60 16.31
CA PRO A 74 -1.47 -15.61 17.37
C PRO A 74 -2.53 -16.71 17.17
N PRO A 75 -2.33 -17.92 17.74
CA PRO A 75 -3.29 -19.02 17.61
C PRO A 75 -4.66 -18.69 18.23
N ALA A 76 -5.69 -19.42 17.82
CA ALA A 76 -7.00 -19.40 18.49
C ALA A 76 -6.85 -19.83 19.97
N THR A 77 -7.56 -19.16 20.88
CA THR A 77 -7.55 -19.49 22.32
C THR A 77 -8.93 -19.82 22.88
N LEU A 78 -9.99 -19.48 22.13
CA LEU A 78 -11.40 -19.67 22.49
C LEU A 78 -12.19 -19.95 21.20
N ASN A 79 -12.99 -21.00 21.15
CA ASN A 79 -13.86 -21.35 20.02
C ASN A 79 -15.34 -21.12 20.42
N VAL A 80 -16.05 -20.24 19.71
CA VAL A 80 -17.46 -19.94 20.02
C VAL A 80 -18.39 -21.15 19.92
N VAL A 81 -18.05 -22.14 19.09
CA VAL A 81 -18.84 -23.38 18.93
C VAL A 81 -18.49 -24.38 20.03
N ASP A 82 -17.22 -24.82 20.10
CA ASP A 82 -16.81 -25.90 21.00
C ASP A 82 -16.87 -25.50 22.50
N ASP A 83 -16.47 -24.27 22.83
CA ASP A 83 -16.34 -23.82 24.23
C ASP A 83 -17.60 -23.09 24.73
N PHE A 84 -18.38 -22.44 23.83
CA PHE A 84 -19.50 -21.55 24.19
C PHE A 84 -20.85 -21.93 23.56
N GLY A 85 -20.91 -22.94 22.70
CA GLY A 85 -22.17 -23.51 22.21
C GLY A 85 -22.91 -22.69 21.15
N ALA A 86 -22.22 -21.82 20.41
CA ALA A 86 -22.78 -21.19 19.20
C ALA A 86 -23.12 -22.26 18.14
N ALA A 87 -24.23 -22.07 17.42
CA ALA A 87 -24.71 -23.00 16.40
C ALA A 87 -24.14 -22.71 15.00
N GLY A 88 -23.98 -21.44 14.61
CA GLY A 88 -23.46 -21.07 13.29
C GLY A 88 -24.36 -21.51 12.11
N ASP A 89 -25.65 -21.72 12.36
CA ASP A 89 -26.63 -22.29 11.42
C ASP A 89 -27.42 -21.25 10.59
N GLY A 90 -27.22 -19.96 10.88
CA GLY A 90 -27.90 -18.81 10.27
C GLY A 90 -29.33 -18.54 10.77
N VAL A 91 -29.79 -19.25 11.80
CA VAL A 91 -31.17 -19.24 12.31
C VAL A 91 -31.22 -19.04 13.83
N THR A 92 -30.33 -19.70 14.57
CA THR A 92 -30.14 -19.60 16.01
C THR A 92 -29.42 -18.30 16.36
N ASP A 93 -29.92 -17.55 17.36
CA ASP A 93 -29.29 -16.31 17.82
C ASP A 93 -28.06 -16.60 18.69
N ASP A 94 -26.88 -16.58 18.04
CA ASP A 94 -25.60 -16.93 18.63
C ASP A 94 -25.00 -15.80 19.51
N THR A 95 -25.67 -14.64 19.57
CA THR A 95 -25.24 -13.44 20.31
C THR A 95 -24.71 -13.75 21.70
N ALA A 96 -25.42 -14.57 22.48
CA ALA A 96 -25.04 -14.89 23.85
C ALA A 96 -23.73 -15.70 23.94
N ALA A 97 -23.51 -16.63 23.00
CA ALA A 97 -22.28 -17.42 22.95
C ALA A 97 -21.07 -16.57 22.52
N LEU A 98 -21.24 -15.71 21.51
CA LEU A 98 -20.18 -14.79 21.07
C LEU A 98 -19.83 -13.75 22.15
N GLN A 99 -20.83 -13.25 22.89
CA GLN A 99 -20.61 -12.35 24.03
C GLN A 99 -19.93 -13.06 25.20
N ALA A 100 -20.28 -14.32 25.49
CA ALA A 100 -19.60 -15.12 26.53
C ALA A 100 -18.13 -15.42 26.17
N ALA A 101 -17.85 -15.75 24.91
CA ALA A 101 -16.48 -15.94 24.41
C ALA A 101 -15.65 -14.65 24.52
N LEU A 102 -16.23 -13.50 24.18
CA LEU A 102 -15.58 -12.20 24.39
C LEU A 102 -15.40 -11.88 25.88
N ALA A 103 -16.35 -12.21 26.76
CA ALA A 103 -16.18 -12.03 28.20
C ALA A 103 -14.98 -12.82 28.74
N ALA A 104 -14.84 -14.09 28.35
CA ALA A 104 -13.67 -14.91 28.70
C ALA A 104 -12.34 -14.30 28.19
N ALA A 105 -12.32 -13.75 26.97
CA ALA A 105 -11.16 -13.01 26.45
C ALA A 105 -10.87 -11.71 27.23
N HIS A 106 -11.90 -11.07 27.80
CA HIS A 106 -11.74 -9.88 28.64
C HIS A 106 -11.23 -10.20 30.05
N GLU A 107 -11.57 -11.38 30.60
CA GLU A 107 -11.11 -11.86 31.91
C GLU A 107 -9.69 -12.45 31.86
N SER A 108 -9.32 -13.12 30.76
CA SER A 108 -7.98 -13.67 30.53
C SER A 108 -6.88 -12.61 30.69
N ALA A 109 -5.86 -12.85 31.51
CA ALA A 109 -4.78 -11.90 31.75
C ALA A 109 -4.06 -11.50 30.44
N GLU A 110 -3.80 -12.46 29.56
CA GLU A 110 -3.07 -12.25 28.30
C GLU A 110 -3.94 -11.63 27.20
N GLY A 111 -5.27 -11.74 27.31
CA GLY A 111 -6.25 -11.46 26.25
C GLY A 111 -6.73 -12.75 25.60
N GLY A 112 -7.13 -12.72 24.33
CA GLY A 112 -7.58 -13.93 23.64
C GLY A 112 -7.98 -13.75 22.18
N VAL A 113 -7.86 -14.82 21.42
CA VAL A 113 -8.38 -14.93 20.06
C VAL A 113 -9.67 -15.73 20.11
N VAL A 114 -10.79 -15.03 19.92
CA VAL A 114 -12.12 -15.61 19.77
C VAL A 114 -12.29 -16.05 18.32
N LEU A 115 -12.20 -17.35 18.10
CA LEU A 115 -12.38 -18.00 16.80
C LEU A 115 -13.86 -18.29 16.56
N LEU A 116 -14.31 -17.92 15.37
CA LEU A 116 -15.58 -18.28 14.77
C LEU A 116 -15.30 -19.28 13.62
N PRO A 117 -15.50 -20.59 13.81
CA PRO A 117 -15.39 -21.59 12.75
C PRO A 117 -16.28 -21.29 11.53
N ALA A 118 -16.08 -21.99 10.42
CA ALA A 118 -16.95 -21.87 9.25
C ALA A 118 -18.43 -22.10 9.60
N GLY A 119 -19.29 -21.15 9.21
CA GLY A 119 -20.69 -21.07 9.62
C GLY A 119 -21.27 -19.66 9.43
N THR A 120 -22.58 -19.53 9.60
CA THR A 120 -23.29 -18.25 9.61
C THR A 120 -23.88 -18.00 10.99
N TYR A 121 -23.32 -17.08 11.77
CA TYR A 121 -23.77 -16.78 13.13
C TYR A 121 -24.78 -15.63 13.09
N LEU A 122 -25.97 -15.82 13.63
CA LEU A 122 -26.98 -14.76 13.71
C LEU A 122 -26.69 -13.87 14.94
N LEU A 123 -26.64 -12.55 14.72
CA LEU A 123 -26.24 -11.57 15.74
C LEU A 123 -27.30 -10.46 15.90
N THR A 124 -27.86 -10.31 17.11
CA THR A 124 -28.91 -9.32 17.44
C THR A 124 -28.47 -8.22 18.40
N GLN A 125 -27.25 -8.25 18.92
CA GLN A 125 -26.65 -7.19 19.76
C GLN A 125 -25.23 -6.86 19.29
N GLN A 126 -24.63 -5.80 19.83
CA GLN A 126 -23.21 -5.48 19.57
C GLN A 126 -22.25 -6.48 20.23
N LEU A 127 -21.08 -6.62 19.60
CA LEU A 127 -19.88 -7.26 20.13
C LEU A 127 -18.81 -6.17 20.32
N SER A 128 -18.06 -6.24 21.43
CA SER A 128 -17.14 -5.16 21.83
C SER A 128 -15.81 -5.68 22.37
N ILE A 129 -14.72 -5.04 21.93
CA ILE A 129 -13.36 -5.19 22.47
C ILE A 129 -13.02 -3.92 23.24
N ASN A 130 -12.99 -4.02 24.58
CA ASN A 130 -12.84 -2.88 25.49
C ASN A 130 -11.46 -2.83 26.19
N ARG A 131 -10.54 -3.73 25.80
CA ARG A 131 -9.13 -3.78 26.26
C ARG A 131 -8.19 -4.35 25.18
N SER A 132 -6.89 -4.26 25.46
CA SER A 132 -5.82 -4.79 24.61
C SER A 132 -5.81 -6.32 24.47
N ASN A 133 -5.15 -6.79 23.40
CA ASN A 133 -4.85 -8.18 23.07
C ASN A 133 -6.08 -9.09 22.80
N ILE A 134 -7.16 -8.54 22.24
CA ILE A 134 -8.36 -9.33 21.89
C ILE A 134 -8.59 -9.29 20.38
N ILE A 135 -8.81 -10.46 19.79
CA ILE A 135 -9.02 -10.62 18.35
C ILE A 135 -10.33 -11.38 18.12
N ILE A 136 -11.23 -10.82 17.30
CA ILE A 136 -12.37 -11.54 16.73
C ILE A 136 -11.93 -12.07 15.36
N ARG A 137 -11.88 -13.39 15.18
CA ARG A 137 -11.37 -14.04 13.97
C ARG A 137 -12.37 -15.05 13.41
N GLY A 138 -12.66 -14.99 12.11
CA GLY A 138 -13.22 -16.11 11.37
C GLY A 138 -12.17 -17.04 10.77
N GLU A 139 -12.58 -18.22 10.30
CA GLU A 139 -11.71 -19.11 9.50
C GLU A 139 -11.41 -18.55 8.09
N GLY A 140 -12.25 -17.64 7.60
CA GLY A 140 -12.08 -16.97 6.32
C GLY A 140 -13.31 -16.19 5.91
N ALA A 141 -13.13 -15.08 5.18
CA ALA A 141 -14.24 -14.22 4.75
C ALA A 141 -15.30 -14.96 3.89
N ASN A 142 -14.90 -16.03 3.19
CA ASN A 142 -15.77 -16.85 2.34
C ASN A 142 -16.37 -18.07 3.07
N THR A 143 -16.07 -18.28 4.35
CA THR A 143 -16.49 -19.45 5.14
C THR A 143 -17.16 -19.09 6.47
N THR A 144 -16.79 -17.96 7.06
CA THR A 144 -17.36 -17.44 8.32
C THR A 144 -18.16 -16.17 8.04
N GLU A 145 -19.43 -16.15 8.40
CA GLU A 145 -20.33 -15.01 8.23
C GLU A 145 -21.03 -14.63 9.54
N LEU A 146 -21.11 -13.33 9.83
CA LEU A 146 -22.00 -12.75 10.82
C LEU A 146 -23.23 -12.18 10.11
N TYR A 147 -24.40 -12.78 10.32
CA TYR A 147 -25.67 -12.31 9.76
C TYR A 147 -26.43 -11.47 10.78
N ILE A 148 -26.69 -10.21 10.41
CA ILE A 148 -27.31 -9.23 11.31
C ILE A 148 -28.69 -8.82 10.75
N PRO A 149 -29.81 -9.23 11.38
CA PRO A 149 -31.16 -8.98 10.87
C PRO A 149 -31.79 -7.64 11.31
N LEU A 150 -31.14 -6.89 12.20
CA LEU A 150 -31.63 -5.65 12.84
C LEU A 150 -30.68 -4.48 12.57
N SER A 151 -31.17 -3.24 12.56
CA SER A 151 -30.31 -2.05 12.62
C SER A 151 -30.01 -1.65 14.06
N LEU A 152 -28.98 -0.85 14.33
CA LEU A 152 -28.70 -0.39 15.69
C LEU A 152 -29.87 0.40 16.32
N SER A 153 -30.67 1.12 15.52
CA SER A 153 -31.94 1.73 15.99
C SER A 153 -33.04 0.74 16.38
N ASP A 154 -32.96 -0.51 15.93
CA ASP A 154 -33.91 -1.59 16.26
C ASP A 154 -33.42 -2.41 17.47
N VAL A 155 -32.09 -2.53 17.62
CA VAL A 155 -31.42 -3.13 18.79
C VAL A 155 -31.59 -2.24 20.02
N TYR A 156 -31.38 -0.93 19.87
CA TYR A 156 -31.47 0.05 20.95
C TYR A 156 -32.69 0.96 20.74
N ASN A 157 -33.85 0.51 21.23
CA ASN A 157 -35.09 1.27 21.15
C ASN A 157 -34.94 2.68 21.76
N GLY A 158 -35.45 3.68 21.04
CA GLY A 158 -35.46 5.08 21.49
C GLY A 158 -34.34 5.96 20.94
N THR A 159 -33.37 5.43 20.18
CA THR A 159 -32.27 6.22 19.58
C THR A 159 -32.67 7.00 18.32
N TRP A 160 -33.93 7.43 18.23
CA TRP A 160 -34.47 8.22 17.12
C TRP A 160 -34.61 9.68 17.53
N ASN A 161 -33.91 10.55 16.82
CA ASN A 161 -33.96 12.00 17.00
C ASN A 161 -34.86 12.63 15.92
N MET A 162 -35.35 13.84 16.16
CA MET A 162 -36.11 14.63 15.19
C MET A 162 -35.60 16.07 15.27
N ASP A 163 -35.10 16.60 14.15
CA ASP A 163 -34.61 17.99 14.12
C ASP A 163 -35.77 19.00 14.00
N GLU A 164 -35.44 20.30 14.06
CA GLU A 164 -36.43 21.38 13.99
C GLU A 164 -37.19 21.45 12.66
N SER A 165 -36.64 20.86 11.59
CA SER A 165 -37.32 20.72 10.30
C SER A 165 -38.31 19.54 10.27
N GLY A 166 -38.33 18.72 11.32
CA GLY A 166 -39.11 17.50 11.42
C GLY A 166 -38.42 16.28 10.78
N LYS A 167 -37.12 16.36 10.46
CA LYS A 167 -36.38 15.24 9.88
C LYS A 167 -36.05 14.22 10.97
N VAL A 168 -36.57 13.00 10.82
CA VAL A 168 -36.23 11.88 11.70
C VAL A 168 -34.84 11.34 11.34
N THR A 169 -33.99 11.21 12.35
CA THR A 169 -32.58 10.78 12.26
C THR A 169 -32.28 9.74 13.36
N SER A 170 -31.12 9.09 13.29
CA SER A 170 -30.67 8.11 14.29
C SER A 170 -29.41 8.59 15.01
N ALA A 171 -29.28 8.32 16.31
CA ALA A 171 -28.01 8.51 17.03
C ALA A 171 -26.86 7.67 16.41
N TRP A 172 -27.20 6.61 15.68
CA TRP A 172 -26.26 5.71 15.01
C TRP A 172 -25.76 6.20 13.64
N LEU A 173 -26.15 7.41 13.21
CA LEU A 173 -25.50 8.09 12.07
C LEU A 173 -23.99 8.24 12.34
N TYR A 174 -23.64 8.94 13.42
CA TYR A 174 -22.28 9.43 13.68
C TYR A 174 -21.42 8.52 14.58
N ARG A 175 -21.96 7.40 15.09
CA ARG A 175 -21.23 6.43 15.93
C ARG A 175 -21.81 5.01 15.88
N GLY A 176 -21.16 4.07 16.55
CA GLY A 176 -21.59 2.70 16.79
C GLY A 176 -21.43 1.77 15.59
N GLY A 177 -21.11 0.51 15.88
CA GLY A 177 -20.99 -0.60 14.94
C GLY A 177 -21.35 -1.91 15.62
N PHE A 178 -21.76 -2.93 14.87
CA PHE A 178 -22.07 -4.24 15.45
C PHE A 178 -20.84 -4.97 15.98
N LEU A 179 -19.67 -4.71 15.40
CA LEU A 179 -18.37 -5.04 16.01
C LEU A 179 -17.67 -3.74 16.38
N SER A 180 -17.17 -3.64 17.61
CA SER A 180 -16.61 -2.40 18.14
C SER A 180 -15.27 -2.62 18.85
N ILE A 181 -14.35 -1.67 18.71
CA ILE A 181 -13.11 -1.63 19.50
C ILE A 181 -13.08 -0.28 20.25
N ASN A 182 -13.33 -0.32 21.57
CA ASN A 182 -13.64 0.85 22.38
C ASN A 182 -12.48 1.16 23.35
N GLY A 183 -11.48 1.88 22.84
CA GLY A 183 -10.48 2.55 23.65
C GLY A 183 -11.02 3.81 24.33
N ARG A 184 -10.22 4.42 25.21
CA ARG A 184 -10.54 5.69 25.89
C ARG A 184 -9.57 6.79 25.49
N ARG A 185 -10.12 7.93 25.08
CA ARG A 185 -9.38 9.14 24.68
C ARG A 185 -8.39 9.57 25.77
N CYS A 186 -7.11 9.69 25.43
CA CYS A 186 -6.13 10.39 26.27
C CYS A 186 -6.54 11.86 26.39
N ARG A 187 -6.96 12.30 27.59
CA ARG A 187 -7.46 13.66 27.88
C ARG A 187 -6.31 14.67 27.99
N SER A 188 -6.53 15.89 27.48
CA SER A 188 -5.56 17.00 27.51
C SER A 188 -5.90 18.07 28.56
N THR A 189 -7.01 17.93 29.28
CA THR A 189 -7.56 18.96 30.18
C THR A 189 -7.23 18.79 31.67
N PRO A 190 -7.09 17.59 32.27
CA PRO A 190 -6.84 17.48 33.70
C PRO A 190 -5.40 17.86 34.06
N ARG A 191 -5.22 18.76 35.04
CA ARG A 191 -3.91 19.06 35.66
C ARG A 191 -3.17 17.81 36.15
N SER A 192 -3.88 16.75 36.51
CA SER A 192 -3.33 15.45 36.92
C SER A 192 -2.64 14.66 35.80
N THR A 193 -2.82 15.06 34.54
CA THR A 193 -2.15 14.44 33.38
C THR A 193 -1.05 15.31 32.78
N LEU A 194 -0.97 16.61 33.14
CA LEU A 194 0.04 17.53 32.60
C LEU A 194 1.44 17.14 33.10
N LEU A 195 2.32 16.79 32.17
CA LEU A 195 3.73 16.54 32.46
C LEU A 195 4.51 17.86 32.39
N ALA A 196 4.60 18.48 31.22
CA ALA A 196 5.40 19.68 31.00
C ALA A 196 4.83 20.62 29.94
N THR A 197 5.19 21.90 30.02
CA THR A 197 5.06 22.86 28.92
C THR A 197 6.24 22.72 27.96
N VAL A 198 6.03 22.96 26.67
CA VAL A 198 7.10 23.13 25.67
C VAL A 198 7.72 24.51 25.84
N ASP A 199 9.05 24.59 25.90
CA ASP A 199 9.76 25.87 25.96
C ASP A 199 10.06 26.44 24.56
N GLY A 200 10.01 27.76 24.41
CA GLY A 200 10.41 28.47 23.20
C GLY A 200 9.58 28.16 21.96
N SER A 201 10.15 27.40 21.02
CA SER A 201 9.55 27.05 19.72
C SER A 201 10.20 25.82 19.11
N VAL A 202 9.40 25.03 18.39
CA VAL A 202 9.79 23.75 17.79
C VAL A 202 9.42 23.75 16.31
N GLN A 203 10.27 23.19 15.46
CA GLN A 203 10.01 23.08 14.02
C GLN A 203 9.18 21.83 13.69
N GLN A 204 8.40 21.89 12.61
CA GLN A 204 7.80 20.71 11.98
C GLN A 204 8.94 19.77 11.53
N GLY A 205 8.79 18.46 11.77
CA GLY A 205 9.87 17.47 11.58
C GLY A 205 10.80 17.29 12.79
N ALA A 206 10.63 18.06 13.87
CA ALA A 206 11.49 17.92 15.04
C ALA A 206 11.18 16.63 15.83
N MET A 207 12.24 15.85 16.11
CA MET A 207 12.20 14.70 17.03
C MET A 207 12.41 15.09 18.50
N LYS A 208 13.07 16.23 18.77
CA LYS A 208 13.36 16.72 20.13
C LYS A 208 12.50 17.94 20.46
N ILE A 209 11.94 17.93 21.67
CA ILE A 209 11.08 18.98 22.21
C ILE A 209 11.70 19.48 23.53
N PRO A 210 12.12 20.75 23.63
CA PRO A 210 12.53 21.35 24.90
C PRO A 210 11.31 21.49 25.83
N VAL A 211 11.48 21.20 27.11
CA VAL A 211 10.37 21.11 28.08
C VAL A 211 10.77 21.61 29.47
N ASP A 212 9.82 22.19 30.20
CA ASP A 212 10.06 22.74 31.55
C ASP A 212 10.35 21.69 32.64
N SER A 213 10.02 20.41 32.41
CA SER A 213 10.02 19.36 33.42
C SER A 213 10.42 17.96 32.89
N PRO A 214 11.59 17.78 32.26
CA PRO A 214 11.98 16.49 31.64
C PRO A 214 12.06 15.32 32.65
N SER A 215 12.30 15.61 33.93
CA SER A 215 12.35 14.62 35.02
C SER A 215 11.00 13.93 35.33
N LYS A 216 9.87 14.40 34.81
CA LYS A 216 8.56 13.76 34.95
C LYS A 216 8.31 12.64 33.93
N PHE A 217 9.16 12.52 32.91
CA PHE A 217 9.00 11.56 31.82
C PHE A 217 9.74 10.24 32.11
N ARG A 218 9.31 9.17 31.44
CA ARG A 218 9.92 7.83 31.49
C ARG A 218 10.09 7.31 30.07
N LEU A 219 11.17 6.58 29.80
CA LEU A 219 11.42 5.99 28.48
C LEU A 219 10.28 5.05 28.09
N GLY A 220 9.90 5.06 26.81
CA GLY A 220 8.80 4.28 26.25
C GLY A 220 7.39 4.74 26.66
N GLN A 221 7.24 5.69 27.58
CA GLN A 221 5.90 6.11 28.02
C GLN A 221 5.15 6.85 26.91
N TRP A 222 3.85 6.59 26.83
CA TRP A 222 2.92 7.28 25.95
C TRP A 222 2.65 8.72 26.43
N VAL A 223 2.66 9.67 25.48
CA VAL A 223 2.32 11.08 25.69
C VAL A 223 1.40 11.59 24.60
N ARG A 224 0.55 12.56 24.95
CA ARG A 224 -0.22 13.38 23.99
C ARG A 224 0.38 14.78 24.00
N ILE A 225 0.93 15.21 22.87
CA ILE A 225 1.27 16.60 22.60
C ILE A 225 -0.05 17.30 22.26
N PHE A 226 -0.33 18.41 22.92
CA PHE A 226 -1.50 19.26 22.68
C PHE A 226 -1.02 20.70 22.54
N ILE A 227 -1.46 21.39 21.49
CA ILE A 227 -1.09 22.78 21.21
C ILE A 227 -2.38 23.58 21.06
N ASN A 228 -2.52 24.64 21.84
CA ASN A 228 -3.65 25.57 21.78
C ASN A 228 -3.18 26.99 21.46
N ASP A 229 -3.95 27.74 20.66
CA ASP A 229 -3.71 29.17 20.43
C ASP A 229 -4.31 29.99 21.58
N ASN A 230 -3.46 30.39 22.53
CA ASN A 230 -3.91 30.88 23.84
C ASN A 230 -4.50 32.30 23.82
N SER A 231 -4.84 32.83 22.64
CA SER A 231 -5.42 34.16 22.40
C SER A 231 -6.94 34.24 22.59
N THR A 232 -7.64 33.11 22.82
CA THR A 232 -9.11 33.03 22.83
C THR A 232 -9.72 32.39 24.09
N ALA A 233 -8.92 32.00 25.09
CA ALA A 233 -9.42 31.33 26.28
C ALA A 233 -10.21 32.26 27.22
N PRO A 234 -11.47 31.91 27.53
CA PRO A 234 -11.83 31.67 28.92
C PRO A 234 -12.59 30.34 29.10
N GLY A 235 -12.45 29.72 30.28
CA GLY A 235 -13.21 28.51 30.65
C GLY A 235 -12.61 27.22 30.12
N GLY A 236 -11.97 26.46 31.01
CA GLY A 236 -11.48 25.12 30.70
C GLY A 236 -12.47 24.05 31.17
N GLU A 237 -13.40 23.67 30.31
CA GLU A 237 -14.18 22.43 30.46
C GLU A 237 -14.42 21.79 29.08
N GLU A 238 -14.25 20.47 28.98
CA GLU A 238 -14.64 19.68 27.82
C GLU A 238 -16.02 19.10 28.12
N GLU A 239 -17.06 19.79 27.66
CA GLU A 239 -18.33 19.12 27.37
C GLU A 239 -18.13 18.29 26.09
N ASP A 240 -18.54 17.03 26.14
CA ASP A 240 -18.41 16.10 25.01
C ASP A 240 -19.51 16.41 23.98
N GLU A 241 -19.28 17.42 23.13
CA GLU A 241 -20.06 17.63 21.90
C GLU A 241 -19.86 16.44 20.95
N GLU A 242 -20.71 15.42 21.10
CA GLU A 242 -21.03 14.51 20.00
C GLU A 242 -21.53 15.34 18.82
N GLU A 243 -20.97 15.15 17.62
CA GLU A 243 -21.28 16.01 16.46
C GLU A 243 -22.73 15.83 15.98
N SER A 244 -23.66 16.56 16.59
CA SER A 244 -25.06 16.63 16.19
C SER A 244 -25.23 17.66 15.08
N GLU A 245 -25.41 17.21 13.84
CA GLU A 245 -25.86 18.11 12.77
C GLU A 245 -27.34 18.48 12.96
N THR A 246 -27.59 19.60 13.61
CA THR A 246 -28.89 20.28 13.64
C THR A 246 -28.84 21.63 12.91
N SER A 247 -30.01 22.17 12.61
CA SER A 247 -30.28 23.04 11.47
C SER A 247 -30.32 24.55 11.78
N GLY A 248 -29.96 25.36 10.77
CA GLY A 248 -30.52 26.71 10.56
C GLY A 248 -29.67 27.92 11.00
N GLY A 249 -29.86 29.04 10.29
CA GLY A 249 -29.31 30.37 10.64
C GLY A 249 -28.55 31.06 9.49
N ASP A 250 -28.99 32.27 9.12
CA ASP A 250 -28.33 33.11 8.10
C ASP A 250 -27.27 34.06 8.71
N GLY A 251 -26.05 34.04 8.13
CA GLY A 251 -24.98 35.04 8.35
C GLY A 251 -24.05 34.79 9.56
N PRO A 252 -22.88 35.44 9.63
CA PRO A 252 -22.32 36.45 8.72
C PRO A 252 -21.40 35.87 7.61
N GLN A 253 -20.67 36.72 6.88
CA GLN A 253 -19.83 36.35 5.73
C GLN A 253 -18.61 35.47 6.08
N GLN A 254 -18.09 34.79 5.05
CA GLN A 254 -16.87 33.95 5.09
C GLN A 254 -15.64 34.70 5.61
N GLY A 255 -14.80 34.01 6.39
CA GLY A 255 -13.63 34.60 7.04
C GLY A 255 -12.35 33.79 6.82
N THR A 256 -11.24 34.50 6.56
CA THR A 256 -9.90 33.92 6.73
C THR A 256 -9.51 34.01 8.21
N ALA A 257 -9.03 32.91 8.78
CA ALA A 257 -8.69 32.81 10.19
C ALA A 257 -7.56 33.81 10.57
N PRO A 258 -7.53 34.33 11.81
CA PRO A 258 -6.59 35.36 12.24
C PRO A 258 -5.15 34.97 11.91
N LYS A 259 -4.42 35.85 11.19
CA LYS A 259 -3.14 35.49 10.55
C LYS A 259 -2.17 34.82 11.54
N GLY A 260 -1.81 33.58 11.19
CA GLY A 260 -0.89 32.74 11.94
C GLY A 260 -1.56 31.70 12.85
N SER A 261 -2.86 31.82 13.18
CA SER A 261 -3.55 30.96 14.16
C SER A 261 -3.44 29.47 13.85
N ILE A 262 -3.81 28.58 14.77
CA ILE A 262 -3.77 27.13 14.50
C ILE A 262 -4.68 26.79 13.31
N THR A 263 -5.90 27.30 13.29
CA THR A 263 -6.81 27.25 12.15
C THR A 263 -6.20 27.89 10.89
N ALA A 264 -5.60 29.08 10.99
CA ALA A 264 -4.96 29.72 9.84
C ALA A 264 -3.83 28.84 9.28
N PHE A 265 -2.96 28.28 10.11
CA PHE A 265 -1.89 27.37 9.70
C PHE A 265 -2.43 26.13 8.99
N VAL A 266 -3.47 25.48 9.53
CA VAL A 266 -4.12 24.30 8.92
C VAL A 266 -4.69 24.65 7.53
N TYR A 267 -5.29 25.83 7.37
CA TYR A 267 -5.81 26.34 6.09
C TYR A 267 -4.78 27.18 5.29
N GLY A 268 -3.48 26.98 5.52
CA GLY A 268 -2.40 27.52 4.68
C GLY A 268 -2.13 29.03 4.83
N ASP A 269 -2.29 29.57 6.03
CA ASP A 269 -2.10 30.98 6.41
C ASP A 269 -2.89 31.98 5.53
N GLY A 270 -4.11 31.58 5.12
CA GLY A 270 -5.04 32.37 4.31
C GLY A 270 -5.13 31.95 2.83
N LEU A 271 -4.47 30.85 2.44
CA LEU A 271 -4.59 30.27 1.08
C LEU A 271 -5.90 29.53 0.83
N ALA A 272 -6.60 29.08 1.88
CA ALA A 272 -7.91 28.44 1.78
C ALA A 272 -8.93 29.09 2.73
N ASP A 273 -10.22 28.94 2.39
CA ASP A 273 -11.34 29.31 3.27
C ASP A 273 -11.28 28.45 4.54
N SER A 274 -11.11 29.09 5.69
CA SER A 274 -11.06 28.45 7.00
C SER A 274 -12.44 28.28 7.66
N GLY A 275 -13.51 28.73 7.01
CA GLY A 275 -14.86 28.72 7.55
C GLY A 275 -15.08 29.78 8.63
N GLN A 276 -16.19 29.63 9.36
CA GLN A 276 -16.49 30.49 10.51
C GLN A 276 -15.46 30.26 11.66
N PRO A 277 -15.22 31.27 12.52
CA PRO A 277 -14.43 31.08 13.74
C PRO A 277 -14.98 29.90 14.57
N GLY A 278 -14.12 28.94 14.93
CA GLY A 278 -14.53 27.68 15.57
C GLY A 278 -14.76 26.50 14.62
N THR A 279 -14.48 26.64 13.32
CA THR A 279 -14.52 25.54 12.34
C THR A 279 -13.58 24.37 12.68
N LEU A 280 -12.40 24.66 13.24
CA LEU A 280 -11.72 23.70 14.11
C LEU A 280 -12.35 23.82 15.50
N SER A 281 -12.78 22.68 16.07
CA SER A 281 -13.49 22.62 17.35
C SER A 281 -12.56 23.04 18.50
N ARG A 282 -12.48 24.36 18.75
CA ARG A 282 -11.42 25.06 19.50
C ARG A 282 -10.14 25.15 18.65
N ASP A 283 -9.36 26.23 18.83
CA ASP A 283 -8.20 26.57 17.98
C ASP A 283 -6.97 25.74 18.43
N ASP A 284 -7.10 24.40 18.38
CA ASP A 284 -6.12 23.42 18.87
C ASP A 284 -5.75 22.33 17.84
N ILE A 285 -4.57 21.74 18.04
CA ILE A 285 -4.12 20.50 17.37
C ILE A 285 -3.41 19.61 18.37
N SER A 286 -3.48 18.29 18.17
CA SER A 286 -2.80 17.32 19.03
C SER A 286 -2.32 16.07 18.30
N PHE A 287 -1.37 15.37 18.90
CA PHE A 287 -0.67 14.21 18.33
C PHE A 287 -0.14 13.31 19.46
N THR A 288 -0.16 11.99 19.27
CA THR A 288 0.36 11.00 20.22
C THR A 288 1.77 10.53 19.86
N ALA A 289 2.60 10.26 20.86
CA ALA A 289 3.95 9.74 20.70
C ALA A 289 4.40 8.94 21.93
N LYS A 290 5.54 8.24 21.83
CA LYS A 290 6.28 7.69 22.97
C LYS A 290 7.55 8.49 23.22
N ILE A 291 8.03 8.50 24.45
CA ILE A 291 9.32 9.12 24.81
C ILE A 291 10.48 8.18 24.45
N ALA A 292 11.29 8.55 23.45
CA ALA A 292 12.44 7.77 22.99
C ALA A 292 13.73 8.06 23.78
N SER A 293 13.94 9.30 24.22
CA SER A 293 15.03 9.68 25.15
C SER A 293 14.69 10.95 25.93
N ILE A 294 15.45 11.21 27.00
CA ILE A 294 15.28 12.34 27.91
C ILE A 294 16.67 12.99 28.10
N GLY A 295 16.74 14.31 28.08
CA GLY A 295 17.91 15.11 28.43
C GLY A 295 17.60 16.09 29.57
N ASP A 296 18.53 17.00 29.84
CA ASP A 296 18.45 17.91 31.00
C ASP A 296 17.33 18.96 30.88
N ASP A 297 17.00 19.37 29.64
CA ASP A 297 16.03 20.40 29.28
C ASP A 297 15.11 19.99 28.10
N TRP A 298 15.19 18.75 27.60
CA TRP A 298 14.39 18.25 26.46
C TRP A 298 13.97 16.79 26.59
N VAL A 299 12.94 16.41 25.82
CA VAL A 299 12.56 15.01 25.57
C VAL A 299 12.53 14.73 24.06
N ALA A 300 12.87 13.52 23.66
CA ALA A 300 12.71 13.07 22.28
C ALA A 300 11.47 12.17 22.12
N LEU A 301 10.76 12.35 21.02
CA LEU A 301 9.67 11.49 20.60
C LEU A 301 10.19 10.27 19.81
N ASP A 302 9.34 9.26 19.63
CA ASP A 302 9.59 8.08 18.78
C ASP A 302 9.31 8.33 17.28
N ARG A 303 8.62 9.43 16.97
CA ARG A 303 8.30 9.91 15.61
C ARG A 303 8.26 11.44 15.54
N GLU A 304 8.46 11.99 14.35
CA GLU A 304 8.56 13.44 14.12
C GLU A 304 7.28 14.19 14.49
N LEU A 305 7.41 15.44 14.94
CA LEU A 305 6.27 16.32 15.20
C LEU A 305 5.71 16.87 13.87
N PRO A 306 4.46 16.57 13.46
CA PRO A 306 3.92 16.94 12.14
C PRO A 306 3.55 18.42 12.00
N PHE A 307 3.64 19.19 13.08
CA PHE A 307 3.36 20.62 13.15
C PHE A 307 4.41 21.34 13.99
N PRO A 308 4.66 22.65 13.76
CA PRO A 308 5.56 23.41 14.62
C PRO A 308 4.90 23.78 15.96
N VAL A 309 5.71 24.12 16.97
CA VAL A 309 5.28 24.90 18.13
C VAL A 309 5.79 26.33 17.95
N LYS A 310 4.89 27.32 17.88
CA LYS A 310 5.22 28.75 17.70
C LYS A 310 5.12 29.48 19.04
N ARG A 311 5.95 30.48 19.35
CA ARG A 311 5.98 31.20 20.66
C ARG A 311 4.65 31.73 21.24
N ARG A 312 3.61 31.93 20.44
CA ARG A 312 2.26 32.37 20.91
C ARG A 312 1.26 31.22 21.05
N TRP A 313 1.64 30.01 20.61
CA TRP A 313 0.93 28.77 20.85
C TRP A 313 1.43 28.16 22.15
N THR A 314 0.51 27.71 23.00
CA THR A 314 0.87 26.98 24.22
C THR A 314 0.92 25.49 23.90
N GLY A 315 2.12 24.96 23.74
CA GLY A 315 2.36 23.52 23.62
C GLY A 315 2.51 22.88 25.01
N VAL A 316 1.78 21.81 25.27
CA VAL A 316 1.85 21.02 26.51
C VAL A 316 1.91 19.52 26.20
N LEU A 317 2.62 18.77 27.05
CA LEU A 317 2.73 17.32 26.98
C LEU A 317 1.94 16.72 28.15
N HIS A 318 0.95 15.91 27.82
CA HIS A 318 0.13 15.17 28.78
C HIS A 318 0.50 13.68 28.77
N GLU A 319 0.41 13.01 29.92
CA GLU A 319 0.50 11.56 29.99
C GLU A 319 -0.68 10.94 29.21
N CYS A 320 -0.36 10.03 28.30
CA CYS A 320 -1.34 9.24 27.57
C CYS A 320 -1.22 7.77 28.01
N ARG A 321 -2.33 7.06 28.07
CA ARG A 321 -2.37 5.62 28.39
C ARG A 321 -3.43 4.95 27.50
N PRO A 322 -3.10 4.59 26.24
CA PRO A 322 -4.04 3.93 25.33
C PRO A 322 -4.57 2.63 25.94
N THR A 323 -5.89 2.54 26.12
CA THR A 323 -6.51 1.44 26.88
C THR A 323 -6.85 0.21 26.03
N VAL A 324 -6.82 0.36 24.71
CA VAL A 324 -6.83 -0.75 23.75
C VAL A 324 -5.63 -0.61 22.85
N GLN A 325 -4.78 -1.64 22.84
CA GLN A 325 -3.66 -1.82 21.93
C GLN A 325 -3.65 -3.26 21.41
N ASP A 326 -3.12 -3.48 20.20
CA ASP A 326 -2.82 -4.82 19.69
C ASP A 326 -4.05 -5.77 19.65
N SER A 327 -5.21 -5.20 19.28
CA SER A 327 -6.51 -5.87 19.13
C SER A 327 -7.06 -5.70 17.70
N GLY A 328 -7.90 -6.62 17.22
CA GLY A 328 -8.42 -6.52 15.85
C GLY A 328 -9.61 -7.41 15.49
N ILE A 329 -10.12 -7.23 14.26
CA ILE A 329 -11.25 -7.96 13.69
C ILE A 329 -10.83 -8.51 12.31
N GLU A 330 -10.98 -9.81 12.07
CA GLU A 330 -10.39 -10.41 10.88
C GLU A 330 -11.08 -11.66 10.31
N HIS A 331 -10.85 -11.88 9.01
CA HIS A 331 -11.12 -13.14 8.31
C HIS A 331 -12.60 -13.60 8.35
N LEU A 332 -13.56 -12.68 8.21
CA LEU A 332 -15.00 -12.99 8.20
C LEU A 332 -15.82 -12.05 7.29
N THR A 333 -17.04 -12.45 6.93
CA THR A 333 -18.06 -11.57 6.32
C THR A 333 -18.99 -11.01 7.40
N ILE A 334 -19.34 -9.73 7.30
CA ILE A 334 -20.45 -9.10 8.03
C ILE A 334 -21.56 -8.80 7.02
N ARG A 335 -22.68 -9.52 7.10
CA ARG A 335 -23.83 -9.34 6.20
C ARG A 335 -25.05 -8.82 6.97
N PHE A 336 -25.46 -7.61 6.64
CA PHE A 336 -26.75 -7.10 7.07
C PHE A 336 -27.89 -7.69 6.22
N LYS A 337 -29.07 -7.80 6.83
CA LYS A 337 -30.33 -7.94 6.12
C LYS A 337 -30.45 -6.86 5.05
N HIS A 338 -30.83 -7.25 3.84
CA HIS A 338 -31.07 -6.29 2.77
C HIS A 338 -32.25 -5.38 3.11
N THR A 339 -32.01 -4.07 3.07
CA THR A 339 -33.04 -3.03 3.15
C THR A 339 -32.80 -2.00 2.06
N PRO A 340 -33.82 -1.22 1.68
CA PRO A 340 -33.58 0.03 0.97
C PRO A 340 -32.63 0.95 1.74
N ALA A 341 -31.81 1.70 1.00
CA ALA A 341 -31.03 2.82 1.52
C ALA A 341 -31.90 4.08 1.50
N GLY A 342 -31.82 4.88 2.56
CA GLY A 342 -32.59 6.12 2.70
C GLY A 342 -31.98 7.31 1.93
N PRO A 343 -32.64 8.47 1.96
CA PRO A 343 -32.00 9.75 1.70
C PRO A 343 -30.80 10.01 2.63
N HIS A 344 -29.94 10.94 2.23
CA HIS A 344 -28.75 11.34 2.98
C HIS A 344 -29.05 11.74 4.44
N LEU A 345 -28.31 11.16 5.38
CA LEU A 345 -28.46 11.37 6.83
C LEU A 345 -29.87 10.94 7.33
N THR A 346 -30.35 9.78 6.91
CA THR A 346 -31.56 9.10 7.45
C THR A 346 -31.33 7.60 7.70
N GLU A 347 -30.07 7.18 7.80
CA GLU A 347 -29.68 5.78 7.97
C GLU A 347 -30.10 5.22 9.34
N ARG A 348 -30.32 3.90 9.41
CA ARG A 348 -30.85 3.24 10.62
C ARG A 348 -29.77 2.68 11.53
N GLY A 349 -28.50 2.81 11.11
CA GLY A 349 -27.36 2.23 11.80
C GLY A 349 -27.13 0.76 11.45
N TYR A 350 -27.23 0.36 10.19
CA TYR A 350 -26.60 -0.90 9.72
C TYR A 350 -25.08 -0.71 9.59
N ASN A 351 -24.41 -0.47 10.72
CA ASN A 351 -23.00 -0.11 10.79
C ASN A 351 -22.15 -1.34 11.14
N ALA A 352 -21.20 -1.73 10.30
CA ALA A 352 -20.44 -2.97 10.50
C ALA A 352 -19.39 -2.85 11.63
N VAL A 353 -18.40 -1.96 11.47
CA VAL A 353 -17.29 -1.81 12.43
C VAL A 353 -17.15 -0.37 12.92
N ASP A 354 -16.93 -0.19 14.21
CA ASP A 354 -16.64 1.11 14.84
C ASP A 354 -15.38 1.02 15.72
N LEU A 355 -14.42 1.91 15.51
CA LEU A 355 -13.10 1.88 16.14
C LEU A 355 -12.85 3.20 16.86
N GLU A 356 -12.90 3.22 18.20
CA GLU A 356 -12.64 4.41 19.01
C GLU A 356 -11.34 4.30 19.81
N TYR A 357 -10.47 5.32 19.74
CA TYR A 357 -9.30 5.57 20.60
C TYR A 357 -8.34 4.38 20.87
N GLY A 358 -8.34 3.37 20.00
CA GLY A 358 -7.36 2.29 19.97
C GLY A 358 -6.08 2.67 19.23
N VAL A 359 -4.97 1.99 19.56
CA VAL A 359 -3.65 2.23 18.95
C VAL A 359 -2.99 0.91 18.58
N ASN A 360 -2.35 0.77 17.43
CA ASN A 360 -1.93 -0.55 16.91
C ASN A 360 -3.11 -1.53 16.79
N VAL A 361 -4.29 -1.05 16.38
CA VAL A 361 -5.44 -1.93 16.10
C VAL A 361 -5.51 -2.25 14.60
N TRP A 362 -6.29 -3.26 14.22
CA TRP A 362 -6.47 -3.58 12.81
C TRP A 362 -7.84 -4.16 12.46
N VAL A 363 -8.16 -4.05 11.17
CA VAL A 363 -9.20 -4.85 10.51
C VAL A 363 -8.57 -5.46 9.27
N ARG A 364 -8.62 -6.79 9.10
CA ARG A 364 -8.06 -7.44 7.89
C ARG A 364 -8.89 -8.56 7.28
N SER A 365 -8.90 -8.63 5.95
CA SER A 365 -9.57 -9.69 5.18
C SER A 365 -11.06 -9.81 5.55
N LEU A 366 -11.77 -8.69 5.39
CA LEU A 366 -13.16 -8.53 5.82
C LEU A 366 -14.06 -8.20 4.63
N THR A 367 -15.23 -8.83 4.55
CA THR A 367 -16.26 -8.47 3.57
C THR A 367 -17.47 -7.89 4.30
N ILE A 368 -17.95 -6.72 3.86
CA ILE A 368 -19.11 -6.05 4.44
C ILE A 368 -20.22 -5.97 3.39
N LEU A 369 -21.40 -6.52 3.70
CA LEU A 369 -22.54 -6.60 2.79
C LEU A 369 -23.76 -5.87 3.36
N ASN A 370 -24.40 -5.04 2.51
CA ASN A 370 -25.64 -4.32 2.79
C ASN A 370 -25.57 -3.27 3.93
N ALA A 371 -24.38 -2.80 4.29
CA ALA A 371 -24.21 -1.82 5.37
C ALA A 371 -24.66 -0.40 4.99
N ASP A 372 -25.16 0.33 5.98
CA ASP A 372 -25.29 1.79 5.95
C ASP A 372 -23.90 2.44 6.09
N ASN A 373 -23.05 1.91 6.97
CA ASN A 373 -21.65 2.33 7.14
C ASN A 373 -20.72 1.12 7.27
N GLY A 374 -19.61 1.11 6.52
CA GLY A 374 -18.61 0.04 6.57
C GLY A 374 -17.77 0.07 7.84
N ILE A 375 -16.73 0.91 7.86
CA ILE A 375 -15.86 1.10 9.04
C ILE A 375 -15.85 2.58 9.43
N LYS A 376 -16.18 2.89 10.68
CA LYS A 376 -15.98 4.21 11.27
C LYS A 376 -14.82 4.18 12.26
N MET A 377 -14.02 5.25 12.30
CA MET A 377 -12.79 5.34 13.09
C MET A 377 -12.69 6.72 13.75
N ARG A 378 -12.54 6.76 15.07
CA ARG A 378 -12.43 7.99 15.87
C ARG A 378 -11.19 7.96 16.76
N GLY A 379 -10.23 8.83 16.50
CA GLY A 379 -9.03 8.97 17.33
C GLY A 379 -8.09 7.76 17.32
N ILE A 380 -8.09 6.97 16.25
CA ILE A 380 -7.24 5.79 16.08
C ILE A 380 -5.82 6.20 15.67
N ASP A 381 -4.79 5.54 16.21
CA ASP A 381 -3.38 5.83 15.90
C ASP A 381 -2.59 4.58 15.50
N ARG A 382 -1.56 4.72 14.64
CA ARG A 382 -0.64 3.63 14.21
C ARG A 382 -1.35 2.31 13.87
N SER A 383 -2.39 2.35 13.04
CA SER A 383 -3.30 1.21 12.84
C SER A 383 -3.48 0.87 11.36
N THR A 384 -3.90 -0.37 11.03
CA THR A 384 -4.04 -0.82 9.64
C THR A 384 -5.43 -1.39 9.35
N ILE A 385 -6.06 -0.89 8.29
CA ILE A 385 -7.24 -1.46 7.65
C ILE A 385 -6.79 -2.05 6.31
N SER A 386 -6.92 -3.36 6.11
CA SER A 386 -6.41 -4.03 4.90
C SER A 386 -7.32 -5.12 4.34
N ASP A 387 -7.33 -5.30 3.02
CA ASP A 387 -8.08 -6.39 2.35
C ASP A 387 -9.57 -6.34 2.72
N LEU A 388 -10.19 -5.19 2.46
CA LEU A 388 -11.57 -4.88 2.83
C LEU A 388 -12.45 -4.84 1.58
N THR A 389 -13.49 -5.65 1.52
CA THR A 389 -14.51 -5.55 0.47
C THR A 389 -15.78 -4.96 1.05
N ILE A 390 -16.37 -3.97 0.38
CA ILE A 390 -17.70 -3.43 0.72
C ILE A 390 -18.58 -3.56 -0.52
N ASN A 391 -19.73 -4.25 -0.38
CA ASN A 391 -20.65 -4.53 -1.48
C ASN A 391 -22.11 -4.61 -0.99
N VAL A 392 -23.06 -4.89 -1.88
CA VAL A 392 -24.45 -5.23 -1.55
C VAL A 392 -24.90 -6.49 -2.28
N THR A 393 -25.77 -7.28 -1.65
CA THR A 393 -26.35 -8.49 -2.26
C THR A 393 -27.43 -8.15 -3.30
N ALA A 394 -27.96 -6.92 -3.27
CA ALA A 394 -28.86 -6.36 -4.28
C ALA A 394 -28.91 -4.83 -4.17
N ARG A 395 -29.40 -4.15 -5.21
CA ARG A 395 -29.63 -2.70 -5.24
C ARG A 395 -30.42 -2.22 -4.01
N ARG A 396 -29.85 -1.30 -3.21
CA ARG A 396 -30.50 -0.69 -2.04
C ARG A 396 -31.19 0.64 -2.37
N TRP A 397 -30.73 1.42 -3.35
CA TRP A 397 -31.42 2.68 -3.69
C TRP A 397 -32.82 2.45 -4.29
N VAL A 398 -33.76 3.32 -3.90
CA VAL A 398 -35.13 3.36 -4.44
C VAL A 398 -35.17 4.10 -5.79
N GLU A 399 -36.21 3.84 -6.59
CA GLU A 399 -36.36 4.55 -7.87
C GLU A 399 -36.74 6.02 -7.63
N GLY A 400 -36.18 6.94 -8.42
CA GLY A 400 -36.32 8.39 -8.21
C GLY A 400 -35.40 8.99 -7.14
N ALA A 401 -34.53 8.20 -6.49
CA ALA A 401 -33.51 8.73 -5.57
C ALA A 401 -32.53 9.69 -6.28
N SER A 402 -32.20 10.81 -5.61
CA SER A 402 -31.37 11.90 -6.17
C SER A 402 -29.89 11.52 -6.37
N LYS A 403 -29.33 10.68 -5.50
CA LYS A 403 -28.09 9.93 -5.75
C LYS A 403 -28.40 8.44 -5.72
N LYS A 404 -27.85 7.68 -6.69
CA LYS A 404 -28.05 6.23 -6.83
C LYS A 404 -26.96 5.48 -6.06
N VAL A 405 -27.05 5.54 -4.73
CA VAL A 405 -26.04 5.04 -3.79
C VAL A 405 -26.65 4.05 -2.81
N ASN A 406 -25.87 3.06 -2.37
CA ASN A 406 -26.36 1.94 -1.57
C ASN A 406 -26.10 2.07 -0.05
N GLY A 407 -25.49 3.16 0.40
CA GLY A 407 -25.13 3.41 1.79
C GLY A 407 -24.37 4.74 1.93
N HIS A 408 -23.95 5.04 3.16
CA HIS A 408 -23.39 6.32 3.55
C HIS A 408 -21.85 6.35 3.45
N HIS A 409 -21.11 5.91 4.47
CA HIS A 409 -19.65 5.85 4.46
C HIS A 409 -19.10 4.44 4.17
N GLY A 410 -18.07 4.34 3.33
CA GLY A 410 -17.27 3.12 3.17
C GLY A 410 -16.29 2.93 4.32
N VAL A 411 -15.26 3.79 4.37
CA VAL A 411 -14.33 3.92 5.52
C VAL A 411 -14.26 5.39 5.92
N ALA A 412 -14.45 5.69 7.20
CA ALA A 412 -14.46 7.05 7.73
C ALA A 412 -13.44 7.23 8.86
N MET A 413 -12.63 8.29 8.81
CA MET A 413 -11.51 8.55 9.72
C MET A 413 -11.58 9.95 10.34
N SER A 414 -12.09 10.01 11.56
CA SER A 414 -12.19 11.21 12.40
C SER A 414 -11.06 11.26 13.42
N ARG A 415 -10.40 12.41 13.59
CA ARG A 415 -9.32 12.67 14.58
C ARG A 415 -8.19 11.61 14.64
N SER A 416 -8.08 10.76 13.62
CA SER A 416 -7.23 9.57 13.59
C SER A 416 -5.88 9.91 12.93
N HIS A 417 -4.80 9.27 13.39
CA HIS A 417 -3.42 9.59 13.00
C HIS A 417 -2.66 8.38 12.49
N SER A 418 -1.75 8.58 11.53
CA SER A 418 -0.79 7.56 11.06
C SER A 418 -1.42 6.19 10.77
N THR A 419 -2.65 6.18 10.24
CA THR A 419 -3.42 4.96 9.95
C THR A 419 -3.31 4.63 8.46
N LEU A 420 -3.05 3.35 8.15
CA LEU A 420 -2.96 2.84 6.79
C LEU A 420 -4.25 2.13 6.39
N LEU A 421 -4.98 2.69 5.44
CA LEU A 421 -5.98 1.99 4.64
C LEU A 421 -5.32 1.46 3.37
N THR A 422 -5.46 0.16 3.09
CA THR A 422 -4.91 -0.45 1.88
C THR A 422 -5.78 -1.58 1.35
N ARG A 423 -5.85 -1.76 0.03
CA ARG A 423 -6.61 -2.86 -0.60
C ARG A 423 -8.09 -2.87 -0.18
N LEU A 424 -8.71 -1.68 -0.11
CA LEU A 424 -10.17 -1.54 -0.09
C LEU A 424 -10.71 -1.73 -1.51
N SER A 425 -11.71 -2.60 -1.64
CA SER A 425 -12.55 -2.79 -2.83
C SER A 425 -13.97 -2.33 -2.51
N LEU A 426 -14.31 -1.12 -2.98
CA LEU A 426 -15.63 -0.52 -2.88
C LEU A 426 -16.47 -0.89 -4.11
N ALA A 427 -17.00 -2.12 -4.12
CA ALA A 427 -17.73 -2.69 -5.25
C ALA A 427 -19.10 -2.04 -5.53
N THR A 428 -19.50 -1.05 -4.72
CA THR A 428 -20.80 -0.38 -4.76
C THR A 428 -20.67 1.14 -4.61
N PRO A 429 -21.48 1.96 -5.31
CA PRO A 429 -21.55 3.40 -5.06
C PRO A 429 -22.11 3.71 -3.67
N LEU A 430 -21.48 4.64 -2.96
CA LEU A 430 -21.89 5.19 -1.66
C LEU A 430 -21.99 6.72 -1.72
N TYR A 431 -22.54 7.36 -0.68
CA TYR A 431 -22.42 8.82 -0.52
C TYR A 431 -20.95 9.23 -0.41
N HIS A 432 -20.21 8.58 0.49
CA HIS A 432 -18.79 8.81 0.78
C HIS A 432 -18.01 7.48 0.76
N GLY A 433 -16.92 7.40 -0.01
CA GLY A 433 -16.15 6.17 -0.16
C GLY A 433 -15.07 6.04 0.90
N ILE A 434 -14.15 7.01 0.93
CA ILE A 434 -13.14 7.19 1.97
C ILE A 434 -13.30 8.61 2.51
N SER A 435 -13.73 8.76 3.76
CA SER A 435 -13.83 10.04 4.46
C SER A 435 -12.62 10.27 5.35
N MET A 436 -11.94 11.40 5.17
CA MET A 436 -11.10 12.01 6.21
C MET A 436 -11.92 13.13 6.84
N GLU A 437 -12.04 13.16 8.16
CA GLU A 437 -12.84 14.12 8.92
C GLU A 437 -11.95 14.97 9.86
N GLY A 438 -12.58 15.87 10.62
CA GLY A 438 -11.89 16.85 11.48
C GLY A 438 -10.72 16.26 12.28
N GLY A 439 -9.55 16.87 12.14
CA GLY A 439 -8.33 16.48 12.84
C GLY A 439 -7.63 15.21 12.35
N ALA A 440 -8.08 14.58 11.26
CA ALA A 440 -7.36 13.48 10.62
C ALA A 440 -6.05 13.95 9.95
N LEU A 441 -4.93 13.29 10.26
CA LEU A 441 -3.57 13.73 9.93
C LEU A 441 -2.59 12.55 9.79
N LEU A 442 -1.67 12.58 8.82
CA LEU A 442 -0.72 11.51 8.50
C LEU A 442 -1.34 10.16 8.09
N ASN A 443 -2.64 10.09 7.82
CA ASN A 443 -3.24 8.84 7.34
C ASN A 443 -2.91 8.61 5.87
N VAL A 444 -2.89 7.33 5.47
CA VAL A 444 -2.57 6.88 4.12
C VAL A 444 -3.72 6.02 3.61
N ALA A 445 -4.43 6.50 2.58
CA ALA A 445 -5.26 5.67 1.72
C ALA A 445 -4.42 5.23 0.52
N SER A 446 -4.16 3.93 0.41
CA SER A 446 -3.27 3.35 -0.61
C SER A 446 -3.92 2.21 -1.39
N ARG A 447 -3.54 1.99 -2.66
CA ARG A 447 -3.81 0.74 -3.41
C ARG A 447 -5.27 0.24 -3.25
N SER A 448 -6.23 1.14 -3.43
CA SER A 448 -7.66 0.91 -3.11
C SER A 448 -8.53 1.49 -4.21
N GLY A 449 -9.73 0.95 -4.43
CA GLY A 449 -10.56 1.38 -5.54
C GLY A 449 -12.01 0.96 -5.44
N GLY A 450 -12.81 1.31 -6.44
CA GLY A 450 -14.22 0.95 -6.45
C GLY A 450 -14.94 1.24 -7.76
N THR A 451 -16.23 0.89 -7.82
CA THR A 451 -17.09 1.18 -8.98
C THR A 451 -17.46 2.65 -9.11
N ASP A 452 -17.36 3.42 -8.02
CA ASP A 452 -17.64 4.86 -7.92
C ASP A 452 -17.01 5.40 -6.63
N LEU A 453 -15.68 5.53 -6.59
CA LEU A 453 -14.95 5.88 -5.35
C LEU A 453 -14.97 7.40 -5.13
N VAL A 454 -15.57 7.82 -4.02
CA VAL A 454 -15.60 9.22 -3.55
C VAL A 454 -14.55 9.40 -2.45
N LEU A 455 -13.64 10.36 -2.63
CA LEU A 455 -12.78 10.89 -1.57
C LEU A 455 -13.49 12.08 -0.93
N ASP A 456 -13.93 11.87 0.29
CA ASP A 456 -14.57 12.88 1.11
C ASP A 456 -13.54 13.45 2.09
N LEU A 457 -13.44 14.77 2.16
CA LEU A 457 -12.61 15.47 3.14
C LEU A 457 -13.44 16.16 4.22
N HIS A 458 -14.78 16.06 4.18
CA HIS A 458 -15.73 16.43 5.22
C HIS A 458 -15.67 17.83 5.87
N ARG A 459 -14.76 18.72 5.43
CA ARG A 459 -14.48 20.04 6.02
C ARG A 459 -13.98 19.93 7.47
N SER A 460 -13.87 21.05 8.21
CA SER A 460 -13.24 21.10 9.54
C SER A 460 -11.77 20.58 9.57
N GLY A 461 -11.05 20.84 8.49
CA GLY A 461 -9.58 20.80 8.42
C GLY A 461 -8.87 19.46 8.64
N PRO A 462 -9.28 18.30 8.11
CA PRO A 462 -8.35 17.19 7.90
C PRO A 462 -7.22 17.67 6.99
N TRP A 463 -5.98 17.35 7.35
CA TRP A 463 -4.80 17.93 6.71
C TRP A 463 -3.60 17.00 6.78
N GLY A 464 -2.68 17.10 5.83
CA GLY A 464 -1.48 16.24 5.83
C GLY A 464 -1.75 14.75 5.67
N ASN A 465 -2.82 14.34 4.97
CA ASN A 465 -3.10 12.94 4.63
C ASN A 465 -2.62 12.61 3.21
N LEU A 466 -2.39 11.33 2.91
CA LEU A 466 -1.92 10.84 1.61
C LEU A 466 -2.97 9.92 0.97
N PHE A 467 -3.31 10.19 -0.28
CA PHE A 467 -4.20 9.38 -1.11
C PHE A 467 -3.42 8.93 -2.34
N THR A 468 -3.15 7.63 -2.49
CA THR A 468 -2.29 7.15 -3.58
C THR A 468 -2.53 5.75 -4.13
N ALA A 469 -2.21 5.54 -5.41
CA ALA A 469 -2.51 4.30 -6.14
C ALA A 469 -4.01 3.95 -6.03
N LEU A 470 -4.87 4.93 -6.25
CA LEU A 470 -6.32 4.76 -6.12
C LEU A 470 -7.00 4.66 -7.48
N ASP A 471 -7.86 3.64 -7.63
CA ASP A 471 -8.78 3.52 -8.76
C ASP A 471 -10.11 4.20 -8.40
N MET A 472 -10.36 5.34 -9.04
CA MET A 472 -11.54 6.17 -8.81
C MET A 472 -12.82 5.61 -9.47
N GLY A 473 -12.72 4.48 -10.17
CA GLY A 473 -13.81 3.87 -10.91
C GLY A 473 -13.92 4.38 -12.35
N PRO A 474 -14.94 3.95 -13.12
CA PRO A 474 -14.95 4.05 -14.58
C PRO A 474 -14.95 5.45 -15.19
N SER A 475 -15.10 6.52 -14.41
CA SER A 475 -15.03 7.89 -14.94
C SER A 475 -14.48 8.96 -13.98
N GLY A 476 -14.17 8.61 -12.72
CA GLY A 476 -13.67 9.56 -11.72
C GLY A 476 -14.55 10.78 -11.39
N LYS A 477 -15.75 10.93 -11.97
CA LYS A 477 -16.53 12.18 -11.91
C LYS A 477 -17.07 12.55 -10.52
N ARG A 478 -17.25 11.57 -9.63
CA ARG A 478 -17.60 11.79 -8.22
C ARG A 478 -16.40 11.74 -7.27
N SER A 479 -15.16 11.68 -7.77
CA SER A 479 -13.96 11.48 -6.92
C SER A 479 -13.84 12.49 -5.78
N PHE A 480 -14.39 13.69 -5.96
CA PHE A 480 -14.35 14.80 -5.02
C PHE A 480 -15.75 15.36 -4.72
N ASP A 481 -16.77 14.50 -4.71
CA ASP A 481 -18.13 14.72 -4.16
C ASP A 481 -18.08 14.90 -2.61
N ALA A 482 -17.19 15.75 -2.11
CA ALA A 482 -16.91 15.91 -0.68
C ALA A 482 -18.09 16.57 0.08
N GLY A 483 -18.33 16.09 1.29
CA GLY A 483 -19.44 16.50 2.17
C GLY A 483 -19.08 17.65 3.11
N GLY A 484 -19.61 17.55 4.33
CA GLY A 484 -19.50 18.55 5.38
C GLY A 484 -20.37 19.79 5.18
N ARG A 485 -20.84 20.39 6.28
CA ARG A 485 -21.63 21.63 6.27
C ARG A 485 -20.89 22.79 5.60
N GLY A 486 -21.57 23.57 4.77
CA GLY A 486 -20.97 24.64 3.94
C GLY A 486 -20.25 25.75 4.70
N ASP A 487 -20.55 25.95 5.99
CA ASP A 487 -19.95 26.95 6.87
C ASP A 487 -18.62 26.50 7.51
N ARG A 488 -18.30 25.20 7.49
CA ARG A 488 -17.04 24.60 8.02
C ARG A 488 -15.82 24.80 7.09
N GLY A 489 -15.85 25.83 6.24
CA GLY A 489 -14.74 26.23 5.37
C GLY A 489 -14.49 25.29 4.18
N ALA A 490 -13.28 25.37 3.62
CA ALA A 490 -12.84 24.55 2.50
C ALA A 490 -12.81 23.06 2.87
N HIS A 491 -12.97 22.20 1.85
CA HIS A 491 -13.13 20.76 2.03
C HIS A 491 -11.97 20.09 2.79
N GLY A 492 -10.72 20.57 2.68
CA GLY A 492 -9.61 20.08 3.50
C GLY A 492 -8.52 21.13 3.73
N GLY A 493 -7.67 20.87 4.70
CA GLY A 493 -6.50 21.70 5.02
C GLY A 493 -5.27 21.39 4.15
N ARG A 494 -4.16 22.06 4.49
CA ARG A 494 -2.86 21.98 3.82
C ARG A 494 -2.27 20.56 3.76
N GLN A 495 -1.32 20.35 2.85
CA GLN A 495 -0.48 19.15 2.73
C GLN A 495 -1.24 17.81 2.51
N ASN A 496 -2.57 17.80 2.41
CA ASN A 496 -3.31 16.68 1.82
C ASN A 496 -2.76 16.44 0.40
N THR A 497 -2.30 15.22 0.15
CA THR A 497 -1.50 14.88 -1.03
C THR A 497 -2.21 13.79 -1.82
N PHE A 498 -2.70 14.18 -2.99
CA PHE A 498 -3.31 13.30 -3.99
C PHE A 498 -2.24 12.95 -5.03
N TRP A 499 -1.95 11.67 -5.22
CA TRP A 499 -0.83 11.22 -6.03
C TRP A 499 -1.14 9.88 -6.68
N ASN A 500 -0.93 9.71 -7.99
CA ASN A 500 -1.15 8.41 -8.65
C ASN A 500 -2.61 7.92 -8.47
N LEU A 501 -3.57 8.79 -8.82
CA LEU A 501 -5.01 8.46 -8.91
C LEU A 501 -5.38 8.18 -10.37
N PHE A 502 -6.29 7.25 -10.61
CA PHE A 502 -6.67 6.79 -11.95
C PHE A 502 -8.20 6.73 -12.11
N ALA A 503 -8.71 6.92 -13.32
CA ALA A 503 -10.08 6.57 -13.68
C ALA A 503 -10.08 5.57 -14.85
N GLY A 504 -11.11 4.71 -14.91
CA GLY A 504 -11.18 3.64 -15.92
C GLY A 504 -11.33 4.10 -17.37
N ASP A 505 -11.73 5.35 -17.61
CA ASP A 505 -11.75 6.00 -18.93
C ASP A 505 -10.44 6.71 -19.28
N GLY A 506 -9.41 6.62 -18.43
CA GLY A 506 -8.13 7.29 -18.59
C GLY A 506 -8.15 8.78 -18.24
N SER A 507 -9.26 9.31 -17.70
CA SER A 507 -9.31 10.69 -17.22
C SER A 507 -8.46 10.89 -15.96
N VAL A 508 -7.91 12.11 -15.81
CA VAL A 508 -7.32 12.57 -14.55
C VAL A 508 -8.46 13.08 -13.66
N PRO A 509 -8.66 12.55 -12.44
CA PRO A 509 -9.71 13.01 -11.53
C PRO A 509 -9.62 14.52 -11.25
N ASP A 510 -10.74 15.24 -11.40
CA ASP A 510 -10.74 16.71 -11.34
C ASP A 510 -10.69 17.26 -9.90
N VAL A 511 -9.48 17.60 -9.45
CA VAL A 511 -9.22 18.23 -8.14
C VAL A 511 -9.71 19.69 -8.03
N SER A 512 -10.38 20.26 -9.04
CA SER A 512 -10.93 21.62 -8.97
C SER A 512 -11.92 21.79 -7.80
N ALA A 513 -12.73 20.78 -7.50
CA ALA A 513 -13.66 20.77 -6.36
C ALA A 513 -12.97 20.78 -4.99
N LEU A 514 -11.70 20.37 -4.89
CA LEU A 514 -10.87 20.50 -3.69
C LEU A 514 -10.08 21.80 -3.63
N SER A 515 -10.02 22.55 -4.72
CA SER A 515 -9.28 23.80 -4.77
C SER A 515 -10.03 24.87 -3.97
N PRO A 516 -9.34 25.69 -3.15
CA PRO A 516 -9.99 26.80 -2.48
C PRO A 516 -10.52 27.76 -3.54
N SER A 517 -11.80 28.12 -3.44
CA SER A 517 -12.35 29.23 -4.23
C SER A 517 -11.52 30.47 -3.90
N PRO A 518 -10.80 31.07 -4.88
CA PRO A 518 -9.84 32.11 -4.58
C PRO A 518 -10.57 33.32 -4.00
N ALA A 519 -10.15 33.76 -2.81
CA ALA A 519 -10.59 35.04 -2.27
C ALA A 519 -10.34 36.12 -3.34
N PRO A 520 -11.33 37.00 -3.62
CA PRO A 520 -11.24 37.94 -4.73
C PRO A 520 -9.98 38.79 -4.56
N ALA A 521 -9.10 38.75 -5.57
CA ALA A 521 -7.77 39.35 -5.47
C ALA A 521 -7.89 40.83 -5.09
N PRO A 522 -7.17 41.32 -4.06
CA PRO A 522 -7.22 42.72 -3.69
C PRO A 522 -6.79 43.56 -4.89
N ALA A 523 -7.64 44.49 -5.30
CA ALA A 523 -7.43 45.28 -6.51
C ALA A 523 -6.07 45.97 -6.46
N LEU A 524 -5.17 45.61 -7.37
CA LEU A 524 -3.84 46.20 -7.47
C LEU A 524 -3.99 47.69 -7.81
N ALA A 525 -3.80 48.54 -6.80
CA ALA A 525 -3.69 49.97 -7.00
C ALA A 525 -2.53 50.24 -7.98
N PRO A 526 -2.73 51.03 -9.05
CA PRO A 526 -1.70 51.24 -10.07
C PRO A 526 -0.48 51.91 -9.46
N ALA A 527 0.70 51.34 -9.71
CA ALA A 527 1.96 51.91 -9.24
C ALA A 527 2.21 53.30 -9.87
N PRO A 528 2.72 54.28 -9.10
CA PRO A 528 3.04 55.60 -9.64
C PRO A 528 4.19 55.52 -10.67
N ALA A 529 4.09 56.32 -11.74
CA ALA A 529 5.06 56.32 -12.82
C ALA A 529 6.45 56.83 -12.34
N PRO A 530 7.56 56.21 -12.77
CA PRO A 530 8.91 56.61 -12.36
C PRO A 530 9.34 57.93 -13.00
N GLY A 531 9.83 58.86 -12.17
CA GLY A 531 10.41 60.12 -12.63
C GLY A 531 11.83 59.96 -13.19
N LEU A 532 12.18 60.77 -14.19
CA LEU A 532 13.50 60.79 -14.83
C LEU A 532 14.57 61.43 -13.94
N GLN A 533 15.76 60.82 -13.88
CA GLN A 533 17.02 61.47 -13.48
C GLN A 533 18.14 61.08 -14.46
N PRO A 534 19.07 62.00 -14.81
CA PRO A 534 20.09 61.78 -15.84
C PRO A 534 21.40 61.15 -15.32
N LEU A 535 22.15 60.53 -16.24
CA LEU A 535 23.44 59.86 -16.02
C LEU A 535 24.64 60.83 -16.13
N PRO A 536 25.76 60.55 -15.44
CA PRO A 536 27.12 60.86 -15.88
C PRO A 536 27.81 59.62 -16.50
N ALA A 537 28.91 59.82 -17.24
CA ALA A 537 29.50 58.79 -18.12
C ALA A 537 30.95 58.39 -17.75
N GLY A 538 31.36 57.21 -18.22
CA GLY A 538 32.74 56.67 -18.19
C GLY A 538 32.82 55.41 -19.06
N ALA A 539 33.93 55.15 -19.77
CA ALA A 539 33.94 54.19 -20.89
C ALA A 539 35.25 53.39 -21.05
N GLY A 540 35.13 52.24 -21.73
CA GLY A 540 36.24 51.40 -22.22
C GLY A 540 36.48 50.11 -21.41
N ALA A 541 36.91 49.00 -22.00
CA ALA A 541 37.02 48.66 -23.43
C ALA A 541 37.04 47.12 -23.61
N VAL A 542 36.72 46.64 -24.82
CA VAL A 542 36.78 45.20 -25.17
C VAL A 542 37.91 44.95 -26.17
N GLN A 543 38.67 43.86 -26.00
CA GLN A 543 39.57 43.33 -27.03
C GLN A 543 39.40 41.81 -27.20
N THR A 544 39.82 41.32 -28.37
CA THR A 544 39.62 39.93 -28.84
C THR A 544 40.89 39.38 -29.47
N ALA A 545 41.07 38.05 -29.44
CA ALA A 545 42.12 37.34 -30.17
C ALA A 545 41.67 35.92 -30.57
N ARG A 546 42.32 35.30 -31.58
CA ARG A 546 41.92 34.02 -32.21
C ARG A 546 43.12 33.21 -32.73
N ARG A 547 43.11 31.88 -32.48
CA ARG A 547 43.86 30.82 -33.24
C ARG A 547 45.41 30.84 -33.03
N ARG A 548 46.24 29.86 -33.45
CA ARG A 548 46.18 28.82 -34.53
C ARG A 548 46.95 27.50 -34.20
N PHE A 549 47.22 26.63 -35.20
CA PHE A 549 47.50 25.16 -35.12
C PHE A 549 48.98 24.67 -35.25
N GLY A 550 49.25 23.42 -34.80
CA GLY A 550 50.37 22.50 -35.20
C GLY A 550 50.64 21.37 -34.16
N GLY A 551 51.26 20.19 -34.43
CA GLY A 551 51.56 19.46 -35.69
C GLY A 551 52.52 18.21 -35.56
N HIS A 552 52.37 17.20 -36.44
CA HIS A 552 53.33 16.14 -36.88
C HIS A 552 53.85 14.95 -35.99
N ALA A 553 53.19 13.77 -36.14
CA ALA A 553 53.64 12.49 -36.80
C ALA A 553 54.87 11.59 -36.41
N SER A 554 54.68 10.25 -36.60
CA SER A 554 55.65 9.11 -36.83
C SER A 554 56.43 8.50 -35.62
N SER A 555 56.95 7.24 -35.56
CA SER A 555 56.79 5.90 -36.22
C SER A 555 57.81 4.86 -35.61
N SER A 556 57.85 3.51 -35.78
CA SER A 556 56.89 2.39 -36.04
C SER A 556 57.60 0.98 -36.10
N GLY A 557 57.02 -0.13 -35.58
CA GLY A 557 57.43 -1.56 -35.85
C GLY A 557 57.59 -2.48 -34.61
N GLY A 558 57.54 -3.84 -34.65
CA GLY A 558 57.10 -4.78 -35.71
C GLY A 558 57.54 -6.28 -35.52
N SER A 559 56.79 -7.26 -36.06
CA SER A 559 57.11 -8.73 -36.24
C SER A 559 57.22 -9.65 -34.99
N SER A 560 57.09 -10.99 -35.03
CA SER A 560 56.30 -12.02 -35.79
C SER A 560 56.49 -13.43 -35.10
N TYR A 561 55.64 -14.46 -35.25
CA TYR A 561 55.75 -15.58 -36.22
C TYR A 561 54.65 -16.68 -36.05
N LEU A 562 54.46 -17.50 -37.12
CA LEU A 562 53.84 -18.85 -37.30
C LEU A 562 53.53 -19.75 -36.06
N SER A 563 52.70 -20.82 -36.06
CA SER A 563 51.60 -21.41 -36.90
C SER A 563 51.10 -22.71 -36.16
N GLY A 564 50.29 -23.67 -36.65
CA GLY A 564 49.60 -23.90 -37.93
C GLY A 564 49.08 -25.37 -38.12
N ARG A 565 47.74 -25.56 -38.18
CA ARG A 565 46.98 -26.79 -38.59
C ARG A 565 47.10 -28.10 -37.77
N ALA A 566 46.01 -28.48 -37.07
CA ALA A 566 45.63 -29.89 -36.87
C ALA A 566 44.11 -30.10 -37.00
N ARG A 567 43.69 -30.13 -38.26
CA ARG A 567 42.38 -30.55 -38.79
C ARG A 567 41.82 -31.86 -38.20
N ALA A 568 40.57 -31.78 -37.73
CA ALA A 568 39.43 -32.63 -38.11
C ALA A 568 39.44 -34.17 -37.89
N ARG A 569 38.81 -34.57 -36.78
CA ARG A 569 37.84 -35.68 -36.65
C ARG A 569 36.77 -35.23 -35.64
N LEU A 570 35.49 -35.59 -35.70
CA LEU A 570 34.77 -36.50 -36.61
C LEU A 570 33.35 -35.95 -36.88
N ARG A 571 32.81 -36.10 -38.11
CA ARG A 571 31.38 -35.88 -38.44
C ARG A 571 30.61 -37.22 -38.37
N ARG A 572 29.30 -37.13 -38.07
CA ARG A 572 28.22 -38.17 -37.96
C ARG A 572 27.70 -38.21 -36.50
N VAL A 573 26.41 -38.36 -36.21
CA VAL A 573 25.31 -38.93 -37.03
C VAL A 573 24.13 -37.94 -37.25
N LEU A 574 23.37 -38.14 -38.33
CA LEU A 574 22.06 -37.55 -38.62
C LEU A 574 21.03 -38.68 -38.81
N ALA A 575 19.77 -38.54 -38.36
CA ALA A 575 18.56 -39.05 -39.05
C ALA A 575 17.21 -38.90 -38.28
N LYS A 576 16.16 -38.44 -39.00
CA LYS A 576 14.72 -38.88 -38.96
C LYS A 576 13.88 -38.59 -37.69
N LYS A 577 12.73 -37.87 -37.81
CA LYS A 577 11.32 -38.28 -38.14
C LYS A 577 10.59 -39.01 -36.98
N SER A 578 9.28 -38.87 -36.73
CA SER A 578 8.14 -38.24 -37.48
C SER A 578 7.01 -37.73 -36.55
N GLU A 579 5.90 -37.21 -37.11
CA GLU A 579 4.67 -36.84 -36.39
C GLU A 579 3.83 -38.04 -35.88
N ALA A 580 3.02 -37.84 -34.82
CA ALA A 580 1.64 -38.36 -34.62
C ALA A 580 1.06 -37.95 -33.24
N GLU A 581 -0.26 -38.10 -33.06
CA GLU A 581 -1.06 -37.49 -31.97
C GLU A 581 -1.10 -38.25 -30.62
N SER A 582 -1.51 -37.52 -29.57
CA SER A 582 -2.17 -37.93 -28.32
C SER A 582 -1.71 -39.19 -27.57
N LEU A 583 -0.96 -38.97 -26.49
CA LEU A 583 -0.89 -39.86 -25.31
C LEU A 583 -0.78 -39.01 -24.03
N GLN A 584 -1.06 -39.61 -22.87
CA GLN A 584 -1.14 -38.92 -21.58
C GLN A 584 0.24 -38.47 -21.05
N GLN A 585 0.22 -37.55 -20.07
CA GLN A 585 1.36 -36.83 -19.50
C GLN A 585 2.66 -37.67 -19.32
N PRO A 586 3.82 -37.16 -19.76
CA PRO A 586 5.04 -37.34 -18.98
C PRO A 586 4.95 -36.46 -17.72
N SER A 587 5.18 -37.05 -16.56
CA SER A 587 5.28 -36.31 -15.29
C SER A 587 6.66 -35.63 -15.15
N SER A 588 6.77 -34.76 -14.13
CA SER A 588 8.00 -34.07 -13.68
C SER A 588 8.61 -33.00 -14.61
N LEU A 589 8.16 -31.75 -14.40
CA LEU A 589 9.01 -30.86 -13.62
C LEU A 589 8.41 -30.72 -12.21
N GLN A 590 8.80 -31.62 -11.31
CA GLN A 590 8.70 -31.34 -9.88
C GLN A 590 9.99 -30.63 -9.48
N LEU A 591 9.86 -29.37 -9.09
CA LEU A 591 10.76 -28.82 -8.08
C LEU A 591 10.23 -29.26 -6.69
N PRO A 592 11.08 -29.34 -5.65
CA PRO A 592 10.76 -30.13 -4.45
C PRO A 592 9.60 -29.58 -3.61
N ASP A 593 9.16 -30.39 -2.64
CA ASP A 593 8.25 -30.01 -1.54
C ASP A 593 8.89 -29.00 -0.57
N CYS A 594 9.22 -27.83 -1.08
CA CYS A 594 9.69 -26.69 -0.31
C CYS A 594 8.47 -26.02 0.34
N ASN A 595 8.21 -26.32 1.61
CA ASN A 595 7.28 -25.53 2.42
C ASN A 595 7.90 -24.16 2.73
N PHE A 596 7.88 -23.27 1.74
CA PHE A 596 8.13 -21.83 1.89
C PHE A 596 6.93 -21.18 2.59
N GLY A 597 6.73 -21.55 3.85
CA GLY A 597 5.84 -20.85 4.76
C GLY A 597 6.24 -19.38 4.93
N PRO A 598 5.36 -18.54 5.50
CA PRO A 598 5.61 -17.11 5.58
C PRO A 598 6.85 -16.81 6.45
N LEU A 599 7.68 -15.87 5.94
CA LEU A 599 8.95 -15.39 6.51
C LEU A 599 10.14 -16.36 6.36
N LEU A 600 11.20 -15.88 5.70
CA LEU A 600 12.53 -16.51 5.69
C LEU A 600 13.56 -15.56 6.31
N ASN A 601 13.49 -15.41 7.63
CA ASN A 601 14.49 -14.70 8.44
C ASN A 601 15.72 -15.60 8.68
N PHE A 602 16.92 -15.04 8.50
CA PHE A 602 18.19 -15.72 8.80
C PHE A 602 18.74 -15.33 10.20
N VAL A 603 18.40 -16.08 11.26
CA VAL A 603 19.29 -16.35 12.44
C VAL A 603 18.80 -17.63 13.13
N GLY A 604 19.72 -18.51 13.58
CA GLY A 604 19.49 -19.44 14.69
C GLY A 604 18.55 -20.62 14.43
N GLY A 605 19.11 -21.77 14.07
CA GLY A 605 18.32 -22.92 13.60
C GLY A 605 17.49 -23.66 14.66
N PHE A 606 16.35 -24.20 14.20
CA PHE A 606 15.72 -25.41 14.74
C PHE A 606 15.27 -26.32 13.59
N VAL A 607 14.88 -27.56 13.89
CA VAL A 607 14.77 -28.64 12.89
C VAL A 607 13.40 -28.66 12.19
N GLY A 608 13.29 -27.90 11.09
CA GLY A 608 12.44 -28.28 9.95
C GLY A 608 13.13 -29.35 9.08
N GLN A 609 12.40 -29.96 8.14
CA GLN A 609 13.02 -30.88 7.17
C GLN A 609 14.10 -30.16 6.36
N ARG A 610 15.29 -30.78 6.23
CA ARG A 610 16.36 -30.26 5.38
C ARG A 610 15.95 -30.35 3.91
N CYS A 611 15.95 -29.22 3.21
CA CYS A 611 15.92 -29.23 1.75
C CYS A 611 17.11 -30.04 1.22
N ASN A 612 16.85 -31.06 0.41
CA ASN A 612 17.91 -31.88 -0.15
C ASN A 612 18.52 -31.14 -1.36
N ALA A 613 19.56 -30.33 -1.08
CA ALA A 613 20.25 -29.54 -2.10
C ALA A 613 21.05 -30.39 -3.12
N SER A 614 20.98 -31.72 -3.03
CA SER A 614 21.54 -32.68 -3.99
C SER A 614 21.04 -32.47 -5.42
N ASP A 615 19.82 -31.97 -5.57
CA ASP A 615 19.10 -31.93 -6.85
C ASP A 615 19.31 -30.58 -7.56
N TRP A 616 19.86 -29.60 -6.84
CA TRP A 616 20.26 -28.29 -7.37
C TRP A 616 21.72 -28.36 -7.83
N LEU A 617 21.94 -28.60 -9.11
CA LEU A 617 23.29 -28.72 -9.66
C LEU A 617 24.00 -27.35 -9.76
N VAL A 618 24.63 -26.93 -8.66
CA VAL A 618 25.47 -25.73 -8.59
C VAL A 618 26.81 -25.98 -9.32
N ALA A 619 26.75 -25.99 -10.65
CA ALA A 619 27.92 -26.10 -11.52
C ALA A 619 28.69 -24.76 -11.58
N GLY A 620 29.54 -24.53 -10.57
CA GLY A 620 30.50 -23.44 -10.58
C GLY A 620 31.49 -23.55 -11.75
N LEU A 621 32.03 -22.41 -12.19
CA LEU A 621 33.22 -22.39 -13.03
C LEU A 621 34.40 -23.01 -12.23
N PRO A 622 35.32 -23.76 -12.86
CA PRO A 622 36.47 -24.33 -12.16
C PRO A 622 37.33 -23.27 -11.47
N GLU A 623 37.85 -23.58 -10.28
CA GLU A 623 38.72 -22.68 -9.53
C GLU A 623 40.00 -22.33 -10.31
N GLY A 624 40.31 -21.04 -10.38
CA GLY A 624 41.37 -20.46 -11.22
C GLY A 624 40.83 -19.33 -12.11
N LYS A 625 41.72 -18.67 -12.87
CA LYS A 625 41.28 -17.74 -13.92
C LYS A 625 40.63 -18.55 -15.06
N PRO A 626 39.33 -18.38 -15.36
CA PRO A 626 38.71 -19.15 -16.46
C PRO A 626 39.23 -18.68 -17.82
N ASP A 627 39.22 -19.56 -18.83
CA ASP A 627 39.31 -19.16 -20.23
C ASP A 627 37.94 -18.60 -20.66
N LEU A 628 37.78 -17.30 -20.36
CA LEU A 628 36.56 -16.56 -20.63
C LEU A 628 36.34 -16.27 -22.12
N HIS A 629 37.32 -16.50 -23.01
CA HIS A 629 37.23 -16.05 -24.42
C HIS A 629 36.21 -16.82 -25.27
N THR A 630 35.82 -18.04 -24.87
CA THR A 630 34.61 -18.77 -25.34
C THR A 630 34.57 -20.19 -24.78
N SER A 631 35.73 -20.86 -24.80
CA SER A 631 35.75 -22.30 -25.05
C SER A 631 35.31 -23.14 -23.85
N GLN A 632 35.57 -22.68 -22.62
CA GLN A 632 35.15 -23.36 -21.40
C GLN A 632 33.65 -23.23 -21.15
N VAL A 633 33.07 -22.05 -21.40
CA VAL A 633 31.63 -21.76 -21.20
C VAL A 633 30.76 -22.62 -22.13
N ASP A 634 31.17 -22.73 -23.40
CA ASP A 634 30.53 -23.60 -24.39
C ASP A 634 30.56 -25.08 -23.96
N ARG A 635 31.72 -25.58 -23.51
CA ARG A 635 31.87 -26.97 -23.02
C ARG A 635 31.10 -27.24 -21.73
N LEU A 636 30.97 -26.25 -20.85
CA LEU A 636 30.16 -26.36 -19.64
C LEU A 636 28.68 -26.54 -19.99
N ALA A 637 28.13 -25.70 -20.86
CA ALA A 637 26.74 -25.83 -21.29
C ALA A 637 26.48 -27.14 -22.05
N GLU A 638 27.41 -27.57 -22.91
CA GLU A 638 27.33 -28.88 -23.60
C GLU A 638 27.41 -30.06 -22.62
N GLY A 639 28.24 -29.97 -21.58
CA GLY A 639 28.31 -30.96 -20.51
C GLY A 639 27.02 -31.04 -19.69
N LEU A 640 26.45 -29.89 -19.31
CA LEU A 640 25.17 -29.79 -18.60
C LEU A 640 24.02 -30.42 -19.40
N LEU A 641 23.91 -30.08 -20.69
CA LEU A 641 22.90 -30.68 -21.57
C LEU A 641 23.14 -32.18 -21.80
N SER A 642 24.40 -32.63 -21.85
CA SER A 642 24.73 -34.06 -22.00
C SER A 642 24.42 -34.88 -20.74
N ALA A 643 24.50 -34.27 -19.56
CA ALA A 643 24.26 -34.93 -18.28
C ALA A 643 22.78 -34.86 -17.82
N HIS A 644 22.05 -33.80 -18.18
CA HIS A 644 20.71 -33.51 -17.65
C HIS A 644 19.62 -33.34 -18.72
N GLY A 645 19.97 -33.30 -20.02
CA GLY A 645 19.04 -33.14 -21.14
C GLY A 645 18.51 -31.72 -21.30
N CYS A 646 17.86 -31.17 -20.27
CA CYS A 646 17.44 -29.78 -20.18
C CYS A 646 17.88 -29.18 -18.83
N ILE A 647 18.05 -27.86 -18.80
CA ILE A 647 18.32 -27.09 -17.59
C ILE A 647 17.15 -26.12 -17.41
N HIS A 648 16.36 -26.30 -16.36
CA HIS A 648 15.14 -25.52 -16.14
C HIS A 648 15.43 -24.06 -15.76
N ALA A 649 16.54 -23.81 -15.05
CA ALA A 649 16.94 -22.47 -14.61
C ALA A 649 18.43 -22.19 -14.85
N LEU A 650 18.72 -21.06 -15.49
CA LEU A 650 20.06 -20.49 -15.63
C LEU A 650 20.14 -19.21 -14.80
N VAL A 651 20.97 -19.20 -13.75
CA VAL A 651 21.24 -18.00 -12.94
C VAL A 651 22.64 -17.48 -13.24
N ASN A 652 22.73 -16.46 -14.10
CA ASN A 652 23.96 -15.78 -14.46
C ASN A 652 24.38 -14.82 -13.33
N SER A 653 24.93 -15.41 -12.26
CA SER A 653 25.37 -14.71 -11.04
C SER A 653 26.86 -14.31 -11.06
N ALA A 654 27.70 -15.09 -11.75
CA ALA A 654 29.14 -14.86 -11.80
C ALA A 654 29.50 -13.54 -12.51
N ALA A 655 30.27 -12.69 -11.84
CA ALA A 655 30.75 -11.41 -12.37
C ALA A 655 32.16 -11.09 -11.85
N LEU A 656 32.87 -10.24 -12.58
CA LEU A 656 34.12 -9.59 -12.19
C LEU A 656 33.88 -8.09 -12.10
N TYR A 657 34.36 -7.48 -11.01
CA TYR A 657 34.57 -6.04 -10.93
C TYR A 657 36.02 -5.77 -11.39
N PRO A 658 36.25 -5.05 -12.51
CA PRO A 658 37.58 -4.71 -12.97
C PRO A 658 38.28 -3.76 -11.99
N ASP A 659 39.61 -3.75 -11.97
CA ASP A 659 40.41 -2.81 -11.16
C ASP A 659 40.26 -1.38 -11.73
N PRO A 660 39.62 -0.44 -11.01
CA PRO A 660 39.21 0.86 -11.57
C PRO A 660 40.29 1.95 -11.46
N GLY A 661 41.49 1.62 -10.96
CA GLY A 661 42.55 2.60 -10.76
C GLY A 661 42.15 3.71 -9.76
N LYS A 662 42.37 4.98 -10.12
CA LYS A 662 41.86 6.16 -9.41
C LYS A 662 40.75 6.87 -10.17
N LEU A 663 40.68 6.68 -11.49
CA LEU A 663 39.68 7.21 -12.39
C LEU A 663 39.65 6.30 -13.62
N ASP A 664 38.84 5.23 -13.54
CA ASP A 664 38.81 4.10 -14.46
C ASP A 664 38.95 4.47 -15.97
N PRO A 665 38.23 5.47 -16.55
CA PRO A 665 38.44 5.88 -17.95
C PRO A 665 39.83 6.41 -18.33
N VAL A 666 40.74 6.60 -17.36
CA VAL A 666 42.04 7.26 -17.51
C VAL A 666 43.20 6.39 -17.01
N ASP A 667 43.02 5.63 -15.92
CA ASP A 667 44.07 4.76 -15.35
C ASP A 667 43.61 3.34 -14.97
N GLY A 668 42.40 2.92 -15.38
CA GLY A 668 41.94 1.53 -15.29
C GLY A 668 42.70 0.56 -16.21
N ASN A 669 42.64 -0.74 -15.89
CA ASN A 669 43.42 -1.78 -16.59
C ASN A 669 42.65 -2.41 -17.78
N PRO A 670 43.12 -2.27 -19.05
CA PRO A 670 42.45 -2.85 -20.21
C PRO A 670 42.26 -4.37 -20.18
N ASP A 671 43.21 -5.12 -19.60
CA ASP A 671 43.09 -6.58 -19.47
C ASP A 671 41.97 -6.95 -18.48
N ALA A 672 41.74 -6.10 -17.47
CA ALA A 672 40.64 -6.27 -16.53
C ALA A 672 39.30 -5.89 -17.17
N TRP A 673 39.26 -4.88 -18.03
CA TRP A 673 38.07 -4.52 -18.81
C TRP A 673 37.66 -5.66 -19.77
N GLU A 674 38.60 -6.27 -20.51
CA GLU A 674 38.26 -7.42 -21.36
C GLU A 674 37.81 -8.60 -20.51
N ALA A 675 38.49 -8.93 -19.41
CA ALA A 675 38.05 -10.00 -18.51
C ALA A 675 36.63 -9.76 -17.96
N ALA A 676 36.30 -8.52 -17.61
CA ALA A 676 34.96 -8.14 -17.17
C ALA A 676 33.92 -8.24 -18.28
N LEU A 677 34.23 -7.84 -19.53
CA LEU A 677 33.33 -8.02 -20.68
C LEU A 677 33.10 -9.51 -21.01
N GLN A 678 34.16 -10.32 -20.96
CA GLN A 678 34.10 -11.75 -21.27
C GLN A 678 33.30 -12.54 -20.21
N LEU A 679 33.43 -12.21 -18.91
CA LEU A 679 32.64 -12.84 -17.84
C LEU A 679 31.25 -12.22 -17.69
N ASN A 680 31.14 -10.91 -17.49
CA ASN A 680 29.87 -10.27 -17.10
C ASN A 680 28.85 -10.27 -18.23
N VAL A 681 29.29 -10.27 -19.50
CA VAL A 681 28.41 -10.11 -20.66
C VAL A 681 28.46 -11.36 -21.55
N LEU A 682 29.63 -11.70 -22.07
CA LEU A 682 29.74 -12.70 -23.13
C LEU A 682 29.53 -14.14 -22.62
N ALA A 683 29.87 -14.46 -21.37
CA ALA A 683 29.57 -15.77 -20.79
C ALA A 683 28.05 -16.00 -20.60
N PRO A 684 27.26 -15.11 -19.98
CA PRO A 684 25.80 -15.17 -19.98
C PRO A 684 25.18 -15.33 -21.37
N MET A 685 25.64 -14.55 -22.35
CA MET A 685 25.17 -14.65 -23.75
C MET A 685 25.43 -16.03 -24.36
N ARG A 686 26.60 -16.64 -24.08
CA ARG A 686 26.97 -17.99 -24.58
C ARG A 686 26.19 -19.10 -23.87
N LEU A 687 26.02 -19.01 -22.55
CA LEU A 687 25.22 -19.96 -21.76
C LEU A 687 23.76 -19.96 -22.23
N THR A 688 23.12 -18.79 -22.31
CA THR A 688 21.75 -18.67 -22.85
C THR A 688 21.65 -19.18 -24.28
N ARG A 689 22.60 -18.82 -25.16
CA ARG A 689 22.62 -19.32 -26.55
C ARG A 689 22.70 -20.85 -26.65
N ARG A 690 23.34 -21.54 -25.70
CA ARG A 690 23.42 -23.01 -25.65
C ARG A 690 22.22 -23.65 -24.95
N LEU A 691 21.73 -23.09 -23.84
CA LEU A 691 20.74 -23.71 -22.97
C LEU A 691 19.28 -23.36 -23.34
N ALA A 692 19.00 -22.14 -23.81
CA ALA A 692 17.65 -21.71 -24.18
C ALA A 692 16.97 -22.59 -25.26
N PRO A 693 17.67 -23.13 -26.28
CA PRO A 693 17.06 -24.06 -27.23
C PRO A 693 16.52 -25.37 -26.61
N ALA A 694 17.04 -25.79 -25.45
CA ALA A 694 16.49 -26.92 -24.71
C ALA A 694 15.24 -26.48 -23.91
N MET A 695 15.32 -25.36 -23.19
CA MET A 695 14.16 -24.75 -22.49
C MET A 695 12.96 -24.52 -23.44
N ALA A 696 13.23 -23.99 -24.63
CA ALA A 696 12.21 -23.74 -25.67
C ALA A 696 11.56 -25.03 -26.19
N LYS A 697 12.31 -26.13 -26.25
CA LYS A 697 11.80 -27.45 -26.66
C LYS A 697 10.85 -28.05 -25.60
N GLU A 698 11.14 -27.82 -24.32
CA GLU A 698 10.26 -28.22 -23.22
C GLU A 698 9.14 -27.18 -22.95
N GLY A 699 9.09 -26.08 -23.72
CA GLY A 699 8.11 -25.01 -23.57
C GLY A 699 8.19 -24.24 -22.25
N SER A 700 9.32 -24.32 -21.54
CA SER A 700 9.50 -23.75 -20.21
C SER A 700 10.98 -23.55 -19.86
N GLY A 701 11.30 -22.42 -19.25
CA GLY A 701 12.60 -22.20 -18.65
C GLY A 701 12.73 -20.82 -18.01
N TYR A 702 13.80 -20.64 -17.24
CA TYR A 702 14.07 -19.43 -16.48
C TYR A 702 15.52 -18.97 -16.72
N ILE A 703 15.71 -17.72 -17.15
CA ILE A 703 17.01 -17.08 -17.32
C ILE A 703 17.05 -15.84 -16.43
N ILE A 704 17.90 -15.86 -15.41
CA ILE A 704 18.02 -14.80 -14.41
C ILE A 704 19.43 -14.23 -14.47
N ASN A 705 19.54 -12.95 -14.83
CA ASN A 705 20.80 -12.25 -15.00
C ASN A 705 21.03 -11.28 -13.85
N LEU A 706 22.18 -11.36 -13.16
CA LEU A 706 22.54 -10.35 -12.15
C LEU A 706 23.18 -9.14 -12.85
N GLY A 707 22.37 -8.12 -13.09
CA GLY A 707 22.79 -6.78 -13.52
C GLY A 707 23.34 -5.96 -12.34
N SER A 708 23.05 -4.66 -12.31
CA SER A 708 23.31 -3.74 -11.19
C SER A 708 22.70 -2.37 -11.50
N VAL A 709 22.43 -1.53 -10.50
CA VAL A 709 22.08 -0.10 -10.71
C VAL A 709 23.15 0.65 -11.53
N ALA A 710 24.40 0.19 -11.55
CA ALA A 710 25.45 0.70 -12.43
C ALA A 710 25.10 0.54 -13.93
N GLY A 711 24.16 -0.35 -14.29
CA GLY A 711 23.57 -0.48 -15.62
C GLY A 711 22.42 0.49 -15.93
N ARG A 712 22.07 1.40 -15.01
CA ARG A 712 21.01 2.42 -15.18
C ARG A 712 21.49 3.87 -14.97
N ARG A 713 22.63 4.07 -14.33
CA ARG A 713 23.23 5.40 -14.07
C ARG A 713 24.63 5.54 -14.68
N SER A 714 25.08 6.79 -14.81
CA SER A 714 26.50 7.12 -15.01
C SER A 714 27.19 7.31 -13.66
N VAL A 715 28.43 6.85 -13.56
CA VAL A 715 29.25 6.80 -12.34
C VAL A 715 30.71 6.98 -12.72
N ALA A 716 31.44 7.79 -11.98
CA ALA A 716 32.75 8.32 -12.42
C ALA A 716 33.92 7.35 -12.18
N ASP A 717 33.77 6.48 -11.18
CA ASP A 717 34.79 5.59 -10.62
C ASP A 717 34.57 4.10 -10.96
N GLU A 718 33.48 3.74 -11.65
CA GLU A 718 33.17 2.35 -12.05
C GLU A 718 32.74 2.22 -13.54
N ALA A 719 33.27 3.07 -14.43
CA ALA A 719 32.75 3.26 -15.80
C ALA A 719 32.76 1.99 -16.68
N SER A 720 33.82 1.19 -16.64
CA SER A 720 33.95 -0.08 -17.36
C SER A 720 33.03 -1.16 -16.79
N TYR A 721 32.93 -1.26 -15.47
CA TYR A 721 31.96 -2.11 -14.78
C TYR A 721 30.53 -1.74 -15.17
N ALA A 722 30.19 -0.45 -15.09
CA ALA A 722 28.91 0.10 -15.54
C ALA A 722 28.62 -0.27 -17.00
N ALA A 723 29.58 -0.11 -17.91
CA ALA A 723 29.42 -0.52 -19.31
C ALA A 723 29.05 -2.01 -19.46
N THR A 724 29.65 -2.92 -18.67
CA THR A 724 29.23 -4.34 -18.68
C THR A 724 27.79 -4.54 -18.18
N LYS A 725 27.35 -3.73 -17.21
CA LYS A 725 26.01 -3.85 -16.62
C LYS A 725 24.93 -3.18 -17.48
N TRP A 726 25.22 -2.08 -18.16
CA TRP A 726 24.38 -1.49 -19.22
C TRP A 726 24.21 -2.48 -20.39
N ALA A 727 25.28 -3.15 -20.81
CA ALA A 727 25.22 -4.19 -21.83
C ALA A 727 24.35 -5.39 -21.40
N MET A 728 24.47 -5.85 -20.15
CA MET A 728 23.62 -6.91 -19.62
C MET A 728 22.16 -6.51 -19.43
N HIS A 729 21.87 -5.26 -19.02
CA HIS A 729 20.52 -4.73 -18.94
C HIS A 729 19.83 -4.80 -20.32
N GLY A 730 20.40 -4.11 -21.32
CA GLY A 730 19.82 -4.05 -22.67
C GLY A 730 19.78 -5.40 -23.40
N TRP A 731 20.74 -6.30 -23.13
CA TRP A 731 20.67 -7.66 -23.64
C TRP A 731 19.58 -8.49 -22.95
N SER A 732 19.38 -8.36 -21.64
CA SER A 732 18.37 -9.14 -20.90
C SER A 732 16.95 -8.80 -21.34
N THR A 733 16.64 -7.51 -21.50
CA THR A 733 15.32 -7.06 -21.98
C THR A 733 15.07 -7.47 -23.43
N SER A 734 16.09 -7.37 -24.29
CA SER A 734 16.05 -7.91 -25.65
C SER A 734 15.89 -9.44 -25.68
N CYS A 735 16.48 -10.14 -24.72
CA CYS A 735 16.42 -11.60 -24.62
C CYS A 735 15.07 -12.10 -24.09
N TYR A 736 14.39 -11.33 -23.24
CA TYR A 736 12.98 -11.56 -22.89
C TYR A 736 12.09 -11.51 -24.13
N GLU A 737 12.15 -10.41 -24.89
CA GLU A 737 11.35 -10.22 -26.09
C GLU A 737 11.59 -11.31 -27.16
N ALA A 738 12.81 -11.82 -27.26
CA ALA A 738 13.17 -12.89 -28.19
C ALA A 738 12.74 -14.31 -27.76
N LEU A 739 12.45 -14.55 -26.48
CA LEU A 739 12.24 -15.90 -25.92
C LEU A 739 10.87 -16.12 -25.24
N LYS A 740 10.10 -15.06 -24.94
CA LYS A 740 8.79 -15.15 -24.26
C LYS A 740 7.79 -16.09 -24.94
N ASP A 741 7.73 -16.06 -26.28
CA ASP A 741 6.81 -16.90 -27.07
C ASP A 741 7.21 -18.39 -27.08
N GLN A 742 8.38 -18.72 -26.55
CA GLN A 742 8.90 -20.08 -26.36
C GLN A 742 8.69 -20.58 -24.92
N GLY A 743 7.91 -19.86 -24.11
CA GLY A 743 7.63 -20.19 -22.69
C GLY A 743 8.79 -19.91 -21.73
N ILE A 744 9.84 -19.22 -22.19
CA ILE A 744 11.03 -18.92 -21.38
C ILE A 744 10.84 -17.56 -20.70
N LYS A 745 10.90 -17.57 -19.38
CA LYS A 745 10.97 -16.38 -18.54
C LYS A 745 12.40 -15.83 -18.50
N VAL A 746 12.55 -14.52 -18.65
CA VAL A 746 13.85 -13.83 -18.62
C VAL A 746 13.76 -12.62 -17.71
N MET A 747 14.68 -12.54 -16.75
CA MET A 747 14.74 -11.52 -15.71
C MET A 747 16.15 -10.93 -15.62
N VAL A 748 16.26 -9.62 -15.41
CA VAL A 748 17.47 -8.98 -14.86
C VAL A 748 17.20 -8.46 -13.44
N VAL A 749 18.03 -8.88 -12.49
CA VAL A 749 18.03 -8.37 -11.11
C VAL A 749 19.17 -7.37 -10.98
N GLU A 750 18.88 -6.14 -10.59
CA GLU A 750 19.79 -5.00 -10.66
C GLU A 750 20.00 -4.39 -9.27
N PRO A 751 20.91 -4.98 -8.48
CA PRO A 751 21.19 -4.49 -7.14
C PRO A 751 22.06 -3.24 -7.11
N ALA A 752 21.85 -2.43 -6.08
CA ALA A 752 22.79 -1.47 -5.53
C ALA A 752 23.93 -2.19 -4.79
N HIS A 753 24.60 -1.52 -3.84
CA HIS A 753 25.69 -2.13 -3.07
C HIS A 753 25.19 -3.31 -2.23
N VAL A 754 25.80 -4.48 -2.42
CA VAL A 754 25.45 -5.74 -1.75
C VAL A 754 26.58 -6.18 -0.83
N ALA A 755 26.28 -6.47 0.44
CA ALA A 755 27.23 -6.97 1.43
C ALA A 755 27.76 -8.36 1.01
N THR A 756 28.92 -8.35 0.33
CA THR A 756 29.59 -9.51 -0.29
C THR A 756 31.09 -9.24 -0.36
N ASP A 757 31.91 -10.28 -0.55
CA ASP A 757 33.37 -10.13 -0.69
C ASP A 757 33.76 -9.22 -1.88
N MET A 758 32.93 -9.14 -2.91
CA MET A 758 33.11 -8.21 -4.04
C MET A 758 33.07 -6.75 -3.60
N ALA A 759 32.29 -6.39 -2.57
CA ALA A 759 32.22 -5.03 -2.04
C ALA A 759 33.53 -4.58 -1.36
N ALA A 760 34.33 -5.50 -0.82
CA ALA A 760 35.67 -5.21 -0.29
C ALA A 760 36.69 -4.90 -1.42
N VAL A 761 36.38 -5.31 -2.64
CA VAL A 761 37.18 -5.11 -3.86
C VAL A 761 36.72 -3.90 -4.68
N GLN A 762 35.49 -3.39 -4.50
CA GLN A 762 35.00 -2.19 -5.20
C GLN A 762 35.92 -0.99 -4.95
N GLY A 763 36.66 -0.61 -5.99
CA GLY A 763 37.78 0.31 -5.91
C GLY A 763 37.35 1.77 -5.89
N GLY A 764 37.45 2.39 -4.72
CA GLY A 764 37.21 3.80 -4.53
C GLY A 764 37.25 4.12 -3.04
N THR A 765 37.81 5.26 -2.66
CA THR A 765 37.92 5.66 -1.24
C THR A 765 36.55 5.80 -0.55
N ARG A 766 35.46 5.87 -1.33
CA ARG A 766 34.08 5.99 -0.85
C ARG A 766 33.37 4.67 -0.57
N TYR A 767 33.86 3.55 -1.12
CA TYR A 767 33.16 2.25 -1.05
C TYR A 767 33.77 1.28 -0.03
N ARG A 768 35.11 1.26 0.12
CA ARG A 768 35.78 0.46 1.17
C ARG A 768 35.41 0.84 2.61
N GLU A 769 34.88 2.04 2.81
CA GLU A 769 34.42 2.53 4.12
C GLU A 769 32.89 2.40 4.30
N MET A 770 32.16 1.91 3.29
CA MET A 770 30.72 1.70 3.37
C MET A 770 30.42 0.49 4.25
N LYS A 771 29.77 0.72 5.39
CA LYS A 771 29.42 -0.35 6.33
C LYS A 771 28.37 -1.31 5.74
N PRO A 772 28.40 -2.62 6.06
CA PRO A 772 27.39 -3.59 5.63
C PRO A 772 25.95 -3.17 5.91
N GLU A 773 25.70 -2.44 7.00
CA GLU A 773 24.36 -1.92 7.35
C GLU A 773 23.77 -0.98 6.29
N LEU A 774 24.61 -0.34 5.47
CA LEU A 774 24.22 0.56 4.36
C LEU A 774 24.05 -0.17 3.02
N MET A 775 24.34 -1.47 2.98
CA MET A 775 24.17 -2.32 1.79
C MET A 775 22.90 -3.16 1.90
N ILE A 776 22.40 -3.67 0.77
CA ILE A 776 21.46 -4.81 0.79
C ILE A 776 22.24 -6.12 0.99
N THR A 777 21.55 -7.20 1.31
CA THR A 777 22.14 -8.52 1.54
C THR A 777 22.10 -9.37 0.27
N ALA A 778 22.94 -10.41 0.20
CA ALA A 778 22.83 -11.43 -0.83
C ALA A 778 21.49 -12.21 -0.78
N VAL A 779 20.82 -12.22 0.39
CA VAL A 779 19.49 -12.84 0.56
C VAL A 779 18.42 -12.05 -0.20
N ASP A 780 18.47 -10.71 -0.17
CA ASP A 780 17.53 -9.86 -0.91
C ASP A 780 17.65 -10.10 -2.43
N VAL A 781 18.88 -10.24 -2.93
CA VAL A 781 19.17 -10.57 -4.34
C VAL A 781 18.68 -11.97 -4.70
N ALA A 782 18.87 -12.95 -3.81
CA ALA A 782 18.38 -14.32 -4.01
C ALA A 782 16.84 -14.41 -3.99
N GLN A 783 16.17 -13.67 -3.10
CA GLN A 783 14.70 -13.59 -3.05
C GLN A 783 14.13 -12.96 -4.33
N ALA A 784 14.73 -11.88 -4.84
CA ALA A 784 14.35 -11.29 -6.12
C ALA A 784 14.53 -12.28 -7.29
N ALA A 785 15.65 -13.01 -7.31
CA ALA A 785 15.91 -14.05 -8.31
C ALA A 785 14.90 -15.22 -8.27
N LEU A 786 14.18 -15.42 -7.16
CA LEU A 786 13.15 -16.47 -7.04
C LEU A 786 11.75 -16.05 -7.53
N LEU A 787 11.50 -14.76 -7.77
CA LEU A 787 10.20 -14.25 -8.23
C LEU A 787 9.66 -14.93 -9.52
N PRO A 788 10.46 -15.26 -10.56
CA PRO A 788 9.93 -15.91 -11.77
C PRO A 788 9.21 -17.24 -11.52
N PHE A 789 9.68 -18.01 -10.54
CA PHE A 789 9.16 -19.33 -10.18
C PHE A 789 7.86 -19.26 -9.36
N GLN A 790 7.64 -18.15 -8.65
CA GLN A 790 6.44 -17.91 -7.84
C GLN A 790 5.25 -17.41 -8.66
N LEU A 791 5.47 -17.08 -9.93
CA LEU A 791 4.49 -16.45 -10.83
C LEU A 791 3.94 -17.44 -11.86
N SER A 792 2.68 -17.26 -12.24
CA SER A 792 1.98 -18.09 -13.23
C SER A 792 2.75 -18.19 -14.56
N PRO A 793 2.51 -19.22 -15.40
CA PRO A 793 3.25 -19.39 -16.66
C PRO A 793 3.20 -18.18 -17.59
N GLY A 794 2.07 -17.47 -17.64
CA GLY A 794 1.89 -16.26 -18.45
C GLY A 794 2.45 -14.96 -17.87
N ALA A 795 3.12 -14.99 -16.70
CA ALA A 795 3.65 -13.81 -16.03
C ALA A 795 5.18 -13.84 -15.93
N ASN A 796 5.85 -12.89 -16.59
CA ASN A 796 7.30 -12.65 -16.49
C ASN A 796 7.58 -11.32 -15.79
N VAL A 797 8.58 -11.28 -14.91
CA VAL A 797 9.14 -10.02 -14.37
C VAL A 797 10.48 -9.79 -15.05
N ALA A 798 10.50 -8.87 -16.02
CA ALA A 798 11.68 -8.62 -16.86
C ALA A 798 12.82 -7.94 -16.10
N GLU A 799 12.50 -7.08 -15.13
CA GLU A 799 13.44 -6.19 -14.43
C GLU A 799 13.09 -6.10 -12.94
N VAL A 800 14.09 -6.19 -12.06
CA VAL A 800 13.95 -5.96 -10.61
C VAL A 800 15.11 -5.11 -10.11
N VAL A 801 14.86 -3.85 -9.78
CA VAL A 801 15.87 -2.95 -9.20
C VAL A 801 15.84 -3.06 -7.68
N LEU A 802 16.97 -3.40 -7.05
CA LEU A 802 17.08 -3.50 -5.59
C LEU A 802 17.98 -2.39 -5.05
N ASN A 803 17.38 -1.35 -4.48
CA ASN A 803 18.09 -0.32 -3.72
C ASN A 803 17.99 -0.61 -2.21
N LYS A 804 19.00 -0.17 -1.46
CA LYS A 804 18.86 -0.05 0.00
C LYS A 804 17.87 1.07 0.29
N MET A 805 16.94 0.90 1.23
CA MET A 805 15.88 1.88 1.55
C MET A 805 16.40 3.31 1.85
N GLN A 806 17.64 3.45 2.36
CA GLN A 806 18.28 4.74 2.63
C GLN A 806 19.03 5.35 1.43
N THR A 807 19.03 4.68 0.27
CA THR A 807 19.65 5.17 -0.98
C THR A 807 18.57 5.72 -1.91
N PRO A 808 18.72 6.95 -2.44
CA PRO A 808 17.76 7.50 -3.41
C PRO A 808 17.57 6.58 -4.62
N TYR A 809 16.34 6.46 -5.10
CA TYR A 809 16.01 5.62 -6.24
C TYR A 809 16.81 6.02 -7.48
N VAL A 810 17.46 5.03 -8.09
CA VAL A 810 18.24 5.22 -9.32
C VAL A 810 17.33 5.01 -10.52
N GLU A 811 16.70 6.10 -10.99
CA GLU A 811 15.99 6.08 -12.27
C GLU A 811 16.91 5.59 -13.40
N ALA A 812 16.43 4.65 -14.20
CA ALA A 812 16.85 4.59 -15.59
C ALA A 812 16.30 5.84 -16.28
N ARG A 813 17.19 6.73 -16.73
CA ARG A 813 16.78 7.88 -17.54
C ARG A 813 16.01 7.39 -18.76
N PRO A 814 14.88 8.01 -19.13
CA PRO A 814 14.20 7.68 -20.38
C PRO A 814 15.17 7.76 -21.57
N SER A 815 15.27 6.67 -22.32
CA SER A 815 16.04 6.66 -23.56
C SER A 815 15.37 7.57 -24.58
N LEU A 816 16.01 8.69 -24.91
CA LEU A 816 15.55 9.65 -25.93
C LEU A 816 15.70 9.07 -27.34
N PHE A 817 14.75 8.25 -27.76
CA PHE A 817 14.50 7.84 -29.16
C PHE A 817 13.00 7.59 -29.38
#